data_AF-A0A821Z6K3-F1
#
_entry.id   AF-A0A821Z6K3-F1
#
_cell.length_a   1.000
_cell.length_b   1.000
_cell.length_c   1.000
_cell.angle_alpha   90.00
_cell.angle_beta   90.00
_cell.angle_gamma   90.00
#
_symmetry.space_group_name_H-M   'P 1'
#
loop_
_entity.id
_entity.type
_entity.pdbx_description
1 polymer ?
#
loop_
_entity_poly.entity_id
_entity_poly.type
_entity_poly.pdbx_seq_one_letter_code
_entity_poly.pdbx_strand_id
1 'polypeptide(L)'
;VDENNTLLQQLNDQVVEIERLENERNQLINRQLQINKNIDQQQTSIQDHQVNIVQQEKELEKNNEMKNKLEKEEQQLKQQLDDIRQKENENIKTQNYLQLSLNALQQLIEQTREEYDRQQAQLEQELYEVQEYEQSLNRLREEIELMENEVKEIVKEIERLMDEKQKLDLKIKDLQKQHEQLQAAIQQLERVLKEKEAGVANLEKQIEQCKQHIDKLQKQLETLREEIEKLNEKIEESQNKYMEAESRLKELESEKKMLENQKRQLEREWQQLDDQRADLTRQLNTLRQKLTTTEDSLRNTQYKINNLTEQLSRAQRELEDLRSEEERLQSEASQAEARCDELKDQKEDAQRELQQAESEAKEAEQRLKQLQSQKRDEDSKLASQQQKENQAKLKMDNALNEVQSAEQEVRVAEAELRHAQKSLNWFVGLLDFFCYNSRLQQQREAAIKRAENKLDQAKTKLETKKTAYNTSKENFADAQSKRVECQQKLSQTVQDLAEQERVAARTKSGALQCKSQYDQLTATYREAIKEKKNIDSNLRTVTQKLQRSETQVNTLTNDLQRHESEKSTYEHQQQDLKSQISETETTLQRHERQMKEHQKAVADNQAELTKTINNHQIQITTVQHLKQQTETLKHTLGEKQNSEKSKQRECIYQQQLMEAEKKNVQELRDDISQKQQQLGTIQQELATKTDELNSTTSLIRQAQEQKKAFEEEQQSKRQQIKEYDKLHREMRTKVQQQANKVATMKENLSKLNNREQKLFDDMKQVEIKLERKTKDVEQSQNRVNDITENINQIRHQKGEAESQIANAKRDLQSVDDNLKANRDSLGRCEKKYEDIKSDLLKNNEKFQNNIRQKSDIQQKIQGFEKTKADIKIHFCEINTKLEQQTAELYKRQLKREGRIRNPEDPIRNPQQKTMSRNYN
;
A
#
# COMPACT_ATOMS: atom_id res chain seq x y z
N VAL A 1 -78.86 -24.00 -132.82
CA VAL A 1 -80.04 -24.90 -132.87
C VAL A 1 -80.55 -25.00 -131.43
N ASP A 2 -80.31 -25.93 -130.50
CA ASP A 2 -79.67 -27.26 -130.47
C ASP A 2 -80.39 -28.42 -131.20
N GLU A 3 -81.71 -28.64 -131.08
CA GLU A 3 -82.79 -27.85 -130.47
C GLU A 3 -83.95 -28.75 -129.99
N ASN A 4 -84.98 -28.14 -129.39
CA ASN A 4 -86.41 -28.51 -129.50
C ASN A 4 -86.91 -29.84 -128.89
N ASN A 5 -86.03 -30.76 -128.48
CA ASN A 5 -86.28 -32.17 -128.14
C ASN A 5 -87.39 -32.52 -127.11
N THR A 6 -88.69 -32.24 -127.32
CA THR A 6 -89.63 -32.08 -126.18
C THR A 6 -90.95 -32.89 -126.23
N LEU A 7 -91.61 -33.02 -127.39
CA LEU A 7 -93.09 -33.06 -127.44
C LEU A 7 -93.78 -34.30 -126.81
N LEU A 8 -94.93 -34.06 -126.16
CA LEU A 8 -95.67 -34.95 -125.24
C LEU A 8 -94.77 -35.39 -124.05
N GLN A 9 -94.09 -34.46 -123.35
CA GLN A 9 -94.60 -33.16 -122.88
C GLN A 9 -96.03 -33.37 -122.32
N GLN A 10 -97.03 -32.69 -122.86
CA GLN A 10 -98.48 -32.81 -122.66
C GLN A 10 -99.04 -34.23 -122.46
N LEU A 11 -100.21 -34.33 -121.81
CA LEU A 11 -101.01 -35.49 -121.38
C LEU A 11 -100.32 -36.74 -120.79
N ASN A 12 -99.15 -37.19 -121.25
CA ASN A 12 -98.25 -37.83 -120.30
C ASN A 12 -97.77 -36.80 -119.26
N ASP A 13 -97.81 -35.48 -119.50
CA ASP A 13 -97.91 -34.42 -118.48
C ASP A 13 -99.04 -34.68 -117.45
N GLN A 14 -100.09 -35.47 -117.74
CA GLN A 14 -101.16 -35.81 -116.80
C GLN A 14 -100.94 -37.12 -116.03
N VAL A 15 -100.16 -38.06 -116.57
CA VAL A 15 -99.62 -39.17 -115.76
C VAL A 15 -98.49 -38.61 -114.89
N VAL A 16 -97.65 -37.74 -115.46
CA VAL A 16 -96.80 -36.72 -114.81
C VAL A 16 -97.64 -35.58 -114.18
N GLU A 17 -98.95 -35.78 -113.93
CA GLU A 17 -99.75 -34.97 -113.00
C GLU A 17 -100.30 -35.86 -111.87
N ILE A 18 -100.77 -37.08 -112.13
CA ILE A 18 -101.21 -38.01 -111.06
C ILE A 18 -100.02 -38.65 -110.35
N GLU A 19 -99.04 -39.21 -111.07
CA GLU A 19 -97.76 -39.65 -110.51
C GLU A 19 -96.88 -38.46 -110.10
N ARG A 20 -97.19 -37.23 -110.53
CA ARG A 20 -96.62 -35.98 -109.96
C ARG A 20 -97.34 -35.54 -108.70
N LEU A 21 -98.65 -35.77 -108.55
CA LEU A 21 -99.43 -35.54 -107.33
C LEU A 21 -99.23 -36.66 -106.31
N GLU A 22 -98.86 -37.86 -106.75
CA GLU A 22 -98.45 -38.97 -105.89
C GLU A 22 -96.94 -38.93 -105.60
N ASN A 23 -96.11 -38.37 -106.51
CA ASN A 23 -94.81 -37.81 -106.11
C ASN A 23 -95.00 -36.67 -105.12
N GLU A 24 -95.85 -35.67 -105.34
CA GLU A 24 -96.05 -34.57 -104.40
C GLU A 24 -96.61 -35.09 -103.10
N ARG A 25 -97.56 -36.03 -103.08
CA ARG A 25 -98.04 -36.66 -101.85
C ARG A 25 -96.94 -37.46 -101.16
N ASN A 26 -96.13 -38.24 -101.86
CA ASN A 26 -95.03 -38.99 -101.24
C ASN A 26 -93.80 -38.12 -100.93
N GLN A 27 -93.63 -36.97 -101.58
CA GLN A 27 -92.66 -35.92 -101.28
C GLN A 27 -93.17 -34.96 -100.22
N LEU A 28 -94.49 -34.86 -99.99
CA LEU A 28 -95.13 -34.18 -98.87
C LEU A 28 -95.23 -35.10 -97.66
N ILE A 29 -95.34 -36.42 -97.84
CA ILE A 29 -95.15 -37.41 -96.76
C ILE A 29 -93.66 -37.54 -96.43
N ASN A 30 -92.75 -37.57 -97.40
CA ASN A 30 -91.31 -37.47 -97.11
C ASN A 30 -90.96 -36.09 -96.54
N ARG A 31 -91.52 -34.98 -97.04
CA ARG A 31 -91.35 -33.66 -96.39
C ARG A 31 -92.01 -33.62 -95.02
N GLN A 32 -93.14 -34.27 -94.75
CA GLN A 32 -93.76 -34.23 -93.42
C GLN A 32 -93.03 -35.17 -92.46
N LEU A 33 -92.57 -36.33 -92.90
CA LEU A 33 -91.70 -37.21 -92.12
C LEU A 33 -90.32 -36.59 -91.90
N GLN A 34 -89.79 -35.84 -92.88
CA GLN A 34 -88.50 -35.16 -92.75
C GLN A 34 -88.63 -33.79 -92.08
N ILE A 35 -89.79 -33.12 -92.12
CA ILE A 35 -90.12 -31.96 -91.27
C ILE A 35 -90.35 -32.43 -89.85
N ASN A 36 -91.09 -33.52 -89.62
CA ASN A 36 -91.22 -34.11 -88.29
C ASN A 36 -89.85 -34.57 -87.78
N LYS A 37 -89.05 -35.28 -88.58
CA LYS A 37 -87.69 -35.68 -88.20
C LYS A 37 -86.73 -34.49 -88.04
N ASN A 38 -86.89 -33.41 -88.81
CA ASN A 38 -86.18 -32.16 -88.59
C ASN A 38 -86.70 -31.40 -87.36
N ILE A 39 -87.98 -31.54 -86.99
CA ILE A 39 -88.59 -30.98 -85.76
C ILE A 39 -88.16 -31.81 -84.56
N ASP A 40 -88.08 -33.13 -84.65
CA ASP A 40 -87.53 -34.02 -83.63
C ASP A 40 -86.03 -33.76 -83.47
N GLN A 41 -85.29 -33.56 -84.56
CA GLN A 41 -83.89 -33.14 -84.53
C GLN A 41 -83.73 -31.70 -84.03
N GLN A 42 -84.65 -30.79 -84.32
CA GLN A 42 -84.64 -29.43 -83.77
C GLN A 42 -85.09 -29.40 -82.32
N GLN A 43 -85.99 -30.28 -81.87
CA GLN A 43 -86.38 -30.43 -80.46
C GLN A 43 -85.27 -31.11 -79.67
N THR A 44 -84.61 -32.12 -80.23
CA THR A 44 -83.38 -32.70 -79.67
C THR A 44 -82.29 -31.64 -79.61
N SER A 45 -82.04 -30.90 -80.70
CA SER A 45 -81.08 -29.79 -80.71
C SER A 45 -81.48 -28.65 -79.78
N ILE A 46 -82.76 -28.36 -79.57
CA ILE A 46 -83.25 -27.36 -78.60
C ILE A 46 -83.10 -27.88 -77.18
N GLN A 47 -83.30 -29.18 -76.93
CA GLN A 47 -83.02 -29.80 -75.63
C GLN A 47 -81.51 -29.83 -75.36
N ASP A 48 -80.67 -30.19 -76.33
CA ASP A 48 -79.22 -30.12 -76.25
C ASP A 48 -78.75 -28.67 -76.06
N HIS A 49 -79.39 -27.70 -76.73
CA HIS A 49 -79.11 -26.27 -76.52
C HIS A 49 -79.63 -25.78 -75.16
N GLN A 50 -80.75 -26.27 -74.64
CA GLN A 50 -81.23 -25.96 -73.28
C GLN A 50 -80.33 -26.58 -72.21
N VAL A 51 -79.86 -27.81 -72.40
CA VAL A 51 -78.85 -28.45 -71.55
C VAL A 51 -77.54 -27.69 -71.63
N ASN A 52 -77.08 -27.29 -72.82
CA ASN A 52 -75.88 -26.47 -72.98
C ASN A 52 -76.06 -25.05 -72.41
N ILE A 53 -77.25 -24.44 -72.47
CA ILE A 53 -77.53 -23.15 -71.83
C ILE A 53 -77.49 -23.31 -70.31
N VAL A 54 -78.14 -24.32 -69.72
CA VAL A 54 -78.08 -24.59 -68.26
C VAL A 54 -76.66 -24.97 -67.81
N GLN A 55 -75.89 -25.63 -68.67
CA GLN A 55 -74.47 -25.91 -68.43
C GLN A 55 -73.63 -24.63 -68.48
N GLN A 56 -73.84 -23.78 -69.48
CA GLN A 56 -73.19 -22.47 -69.63
C GLN A 56 -73.59 -21.51 -68.51
N GLU A 57 -74.85 -21.50 -68.05
CA GLU A 57 -75.31 -20.72 -66.90
C GLU A 57 -74.58 -21.16 -65.62
N LYS A 58 -74.41 -22.48 -65.39
CA LYS A 58 -73.60 -22.99 -64.28
C LYS A 58 -72.10 -22.68 -64.42
N GLU A 59 -71.57 -22.62 -65.63
CA GLU A 59 -70.20 -22.17 -65.88
C GLU A 59 -70.07 -20.65 -65.69
N LEU A 60 -71.07 -19.86 -66.06
CA LEU A 60 -71.13 -18.41 -65.88
C LEU A 60 -71.30 -18.06 -64.39
N GLU A 61 -72.06 -18.84 -63.63
CA GLU A 61 -72.19 -18.75 -62.17
C GLU A 61 -70.86 -19.11 -61.47
N LYS A 62 -70.19 -20.21 -61.89
CA LYS A 62 -68.82 -20.53 -61.43
C LYS A 62 -67.81 -19.44 -61.80
N ASN A 63 -67.90 -18.86 -63.00
CA ASN A 63 -67.03 -17.77 -63.43
C ASN A 63 -67.31 -16.48 -62.63
N ASN A 64 -68.56 -16.23 -62.24
CA ASN A 64 -68.92 -15.14 -61.32
C ASN A 64 -68.40 -15.41 -59.90
N GLU A 65 -68.49 -16.64 -59.37
CA GLU A 65 -67.82 -17.00 -58.11
C GLU A 65 -66.30 -16.81 -58.19
N MET A 66 -65.68 -17.24 -59.29
CA MET A 66 -64.24 -17.16 -59.50
C MET A 66 -63.80 -15.71 -59.65
N LYS A 67 -64.54 -14.88 -60.38
CA LYS A 67 -64.39 -13.43 -60.43
C LYS A 67 -64.51 -12.80 -59.05
N ASN A 68 -65.54 -13.15 -58.26
CA ASN A 68 -65.73 -12.62 -56.90
C ASN A 68 -64.63 -13.07 -55.91
N LYS A 69 -63.93 -14.19 -56.18
CA LYS A 69 -62.72 -14.61 -55.46
C LYS A 69 -61.50 -13.79 -55.93
N LEU A 70 -61.29 -13.68 -57.24
CA LEU A 70 -60.22 -12.88 -57.84
C LEU A 70 -60.29 -11.39 -57.47
N GLU A 71 -61.48 -10.78 -57.41
CA GLU A 71 -61.66 -9.39 -56.96
C GLU A 71 -61.31 -9.20 -55.47
N LYS A 72 -61.55 -10.22 -54.63
CA LYS A 72 -61.12 -10.22 -53.22
C LYS A 72 -59.62 -10.43 -53.06
N GLU A 73 -59.04 -11.32 -53.86
CA GLU A 73 -57.58 -11.51 -53.94
C GLU A 73 -56.90 -10.25 -54.46
N GLU A 74 -57.47 -9.56 -55.47
CA GLU A 74 -56.97 -8.27 -55.97
C GLU A 74 -57.05 -7.17 -54.91
N GLN A 75 -58.13 -7.12 -54.11
CA GLN A 75 -58.23 -6.19 -52.97
C GLN A 75 -57.21 -6.51 -51.86
N GLN A 76 -57.01 -7.79 -51.51
CA GLN A 76 -56.01 -8.21 -50.54
C GLN A 76 -54.59 -7.92 -51.01
N LEU A 77 -54.29 -8.20 -52.29
CA LEU A 77 -53.01 -7.87 -52.91
C LEU A 77 -52.78 -6.36 -52.95
N LYS A 78 -53.79 -5.54 -53.28
CA LYS A 78 -53.68 -4.07 -53.21
C LYS A 78 -53.34 -3.59 -51.80
N GLN A 79 -54.03 -4.08 -50.77
CA GLN A 79 -53.72 -3.73 -49.37
C GLN A 79 -52.29 -4.14 -49.00
N GLN A 80 -51.86 -5.36 -49.35
CA GLN A 80 -50.48 -5.81 -49.11
C GLN A 80 -49.46 -4.94 -49.86
N LEU A 81 -49.77 -4.49 -51.08
CA LEU A 81 -48.90 -3.64 -51.89
C LEU A 81 -48.79 -2.23 -51.29
N ASP A 82 -49.87 -1.68 -50.74
CA ASP A 82 -49.84 -0.39 -50.03
C ASP A 82 -49.18 -0.49 -48.63
N ASP A 83 -49.35 -1.60 -47.91
CA ASP A 83 -48.58 -1.89 -46.68
C ASP A 83 -47.08 -2.01 -46.97
N ILE A 84 -46.71 -2.65 -48.10
CA ILE A 84 -45.33 -2.73 -48.58
C ILE A 84 -44.81 -1.34 -48.95
N ARG A 85 -45.57 -0.52 -49.69
CA ARG A 85 -45.21 0.87 -50.03
C ARG A 85 -45.02 1.74 -48.79
N GLN A 86 -45.81 1.57 -47.74
CA GLN A 86 -45.61 2.31 -46.48
C GLN A 86 -44.28 1.91 -45.83
N LYS A 87 -44.00 0.61 -45.69
CA LYS A 87 -42.72 0.10 -45.18
C LYS A 87 -41.52 0.49 -46.06
N GLU A 88 -41.70 0.54 -47.37
CA GLU A 88 -40.69 1.01 -48.32
C GLU A 88 -40.40 2.50 -48.12
N ASN A 89 -41.42 3.35 -47.94
CA ASN A 89 -41.25 4.76 -47.60
C ASN A 89 -40.61 4.96 -46.21
N GLU A 90 -40.87 4.11 -45.23
CA GLU A 90 -40.20 4.13 -43.92
C GLU A 90 -38.74 3.66 -43.99
N ASN A 91 -38.47 2.65 -44.80
CA ASN A 91 -37.11 2.22 -45.14
C ASN A 91 -36.34 3.33 -45.87
N ILE A 92 -36.96 4.04 -46.82
CA ILE A 92 -36.35 5.18 -47.52
C ILE A 92 -36.06 6.33 -46.55
N LYS A 93 -36.96 6.65 -45.61
CA LYS A 93 -36.69 7.64 -44.54
C LYS A 93 -35.51 7.22 -43.66
N THR A 94 -35.46 5.95 -43.27
CA THR A 94 -34.39 5.37 -42.46
C THR A 94 -33.06 5.35 -43.21
N GLN A 95 -33.07 5.00 -44.50
CA GLN A 95 -31.92 5.04 -45.39
C GLN A 95 -31.40 6.47 -45.59
N ASN A 96 -32.28 7.47 -45.74
CA ASN A 96 -31.90 8.87 -45.83
C ASN A 96 -31.28 9.38 -44.51
N TYR A 97 -31.81 8.97 -43.36
CA TYR A 97 -31.20 9.29 -42.05
C TYR A 97 -29.82 8.63 -41.89
N LEU A 98 -29.69 7.35 -42.26
CA LEU A 98 -28.42 6.63 -42.28
C LEU A 98 -27.42 7.27 -43.25
N GLN A 99 -27.86 7.74 -44.43
CA GLN A 99 -27.01 8.44 -45.39
C GLN A 99 -26.52 9.78 -44.85
N LEU A 100 -27.38 10.56 -44.18
CA LEU A 100 -26.99 11.81 -43.52
C LEU A 100 -25.98 11.55 -42.39
N SER A 101 -26.19 10.51 -41.58
CA SER A 101 -25.26 10.09 -40.54
C SER A 101 -23.92 9.62 -41.12
N LEU A 102 -23.95 8.86 -42.22
CA LEU A 102 -22.76 8.35 -42.90
C LEU A 102 -21.96 9.49 -43.58
N ASN A 103 -22.65 10.47 -44.19
CA ASN A 103 -22.02 11.68 -44.71
C ASN A 103 -21.34 12.51 -43.60
N ALA A 104 -21.99 12.64 -42.43
CA ALA A 104 -21.42 13.34 -41.28
C ALA A 104 -20.19 12.61 -40.70
N LEU A 105 -20.23 11.27 -40.63
CA LEU A 105 -19.07 10.45 -40.25
C LEU A 105 -17.94 10.55 -41.28
N GLN A 106 -18.25 10.61 -42.58
CA GLN A 106 -17.26 10.85 -43.63
C GLN A 106 -16.59 12.24 -43.49
N GLN A 107 -17.36 13.30 -43.21
CA GLN A 107 -16.79 14.62 -42.93
C GLN A 107 -15.87 14.61 -41.69
N LEU A 108 -16.26 13.90 -40.62
CA LEU A 108 -15.43 13.79 -39.42
C LEU A 108 -14.13 13.01 -39.68
N ILE A 109 -14.20 11.93 -40.48
CA ILE A 109 -13.03 11.16 -40.91
C ILE A 109 -12.08 12.03 -41.75
N GLU A 110 -12.62 12.82 -42.68
CA GLU A 110 -11.79 13.68 -43.53
C GLU A 110 -11.17 14.85 -42.75
N GLN A 111 -11.89 15.44 -41.80
CA GLN A 111 -11.32 16.42 -40.84
C GLN A 111 -10.20 15.79 -40.00
N THR A 112 -10.40 14.56 -39.51
CA THR A 112 -9.36 13.84 -38.75
C THR A 112 -8.13 13.52 -39.61
N ARG A 113 -8.32 13.26 -40.91
CA ARG A 113 -7.22 13.10 -41.88
C ARG A 113 -6.49 14.40 -42.15
N GLU A 114 -7.21 15.50 -42.40
CA GLU A 114 -6.58 16.82 -42.54
C GLU A 114 -5.76 17.21 -41.30
N GLU A 115 -6.23 16.89 -40.09
CA GLU A 115 -5.47 17.11 -38.86
C GLU A 115 -4.25 16.18 -38.75
N TYR A 116 -4.39 14.90 -39.11
CA TYR A 116 -3.28 13.95 -39.16
C TYR A 116 -2.19 14.36 -40.17
N ASP A 117 -2.58 14.72 -41.40
CA ASP A 117 -1.67 15.14 -42.47
C ASP A 117 -0.95 16.45 -42.09
N ARG A 118 -1.63 17.38 -41.41
CA ARG A 118 -1.01 18.61 -40.87
C ARG A 118 -0.01 18.28 -39.75
N GLN A 119 -0.32 17.35 -38.85
CA GLN A 119 0.61 16.92 -37.80
C GLN A 119 1.81 16.17 -38.37
N GLN A 120 1.62 15.34 -39.41
CA GLN A 120 2.72 14.67 -40.10
C GLN A 120 3.60 15.69 -40.84
N ALA A 121 3.02 16.68 -41.54
CA ALA A 121 3.78 17.74 -42.20
C ALA A 121 4.56 18.62 -41.20
N GLN A 122 4.01 18.89 -40.02
CA GLN A 122 4.73 19.57 -38.93
C GLN A 122 5.90 18.72 -38.41
N LEU A 123 5.70 17.42 -38.20
CA LEU A 123 6.76 16.50 -37.78
C LEU A 123 7.88 16.37 -38.83
N GLU A 124 7.53 16.33 -40.12
CA GLU A 124 8.49 16.33 -41.22
C GLU A 124 9.29 17.65 -41.32
N GLN A 125 8.65 18.79 -41.05
CA GLN A 125 9.34 20.09 -40.93
C GLN A 125 10.30 20.12 -39.73
N GLU A 126 9.84 19.73 -38.54
CA GLU A 126 10.70 19.67 -37.34
C GLU A 126 11.90 18.73 -37.54
N LEU A 127 11.70 17.60 -38.24
CA LEU A 127 12.77 16.67 -38.59
C LEU A 127 13.80 17.30 -39.55
N TYR A 128 13.36 18.10 -40.53
CA TYR A 128 14.24 18.84 -41.43
C TYR A 128 15.03 19.93 -40.68
N GLU A 129 14.39 20.69 -39.79
CA GLU A 129 15.05 21.70 -38.96
C GLU A 129 16.12 21.07 -38.05
N VAL A 130 15.83 19.90 -37.45
CA VAL A 130 16.83 19.12 -36.69
C VAL A 130 18.02 18.70 -37.57
N GLN A 131 17.79 18.28 -38.82
CA GLN A 131 18.88 17.92 -39.73
C GLN A 131 19.75 19.13 -40.14
N GLU A 132 19.18 20.32 -40.34
CA GLU A 132 19.99 21.53 -40.55
C GLU A 132 20.78 21.92 -39.29
N TYR A 133 20.21 21.77 -38.10
CA TYR A 133 20.94 21.98 -36.85
C TYR A 133 22.08 20.97 -36.64
N GLU A 134 21.91 19.68 -36.98
CA GLU A 134 23.00 18.70 -36.96
C GLU A 134 24.11 19.02 -37.97
N GLN A 135 23.76 19.43 -39.20
CA GLN A 135 24.75 19.86 -40.19
C GLN A 135 25.52 21.12 -39.72
N SER A 136 24.81 22.09 -39.12
CA SER A 136 25.41 23.31 -38.58
C SER A 136 26.35 23.01 -37.40
N LEU A 137 25.95 22.10 -36.49
CA LEU A 137 26.79 21.62 -35.40
C LEU A 137 28.03 20.86 -35.88
N ASN A 138 27.93 20.09 -36.97
CA ASN A 138 29.09 19.40 -37.54
C ASN A 138 30.07 20.39 -38.20
N ARG A 139 29.59 21.37 -38.97
CA ARG A 139 30.46 22.44 -39.52
C ARG A 139 31.15 23.23 -38.41
N LEU A 140 30.44 23.57 -37.33
CA LEU A 140 31.04 24.25 -36.17
C LEU A 140 32.09 23.39 -35.45
N ARG A 141 31.97 22.06 -35.46
CA ARG A 141 33.02 21.16 -34.94
C ARG A 141 34.25 21.13 -35.87
N GLU A 142 34.04 21.07 -37.17
CA GLU A 142 35.10 21.12 -38.18
C GLU A 142 35.86 22.46 -38.13
N GLU A 143 35.15 23.59 -37.96
CA GLU A 143 35.75 24.92 -37.73
C GLU A 143 36.52 24.99 -36.41
N ILE A 144 36.01 24.39 -35.32
CA ILE A 144 36.73 24.31 -34.04
C ILE A 144 37.99 23.45 -34.17
N GLU A 145 37.93 22.30 -34.84
CA GLU A 145 39.10 21.44 -35.04
C GLU A 145 40.16 22.10 -35.95
N LEU A 146 39.74 22.85 -36.97
CA LEU A 146 40.61 23.72 -37.75
C LEU A 146 41.27 24.80 -36.88
N MET A 147 40.48 25.58 -36.12
CA MET A 147 41.00 26.63 -35.24
C MET A 147 41.91 26.08 -34.14
N GLU A 148 41.64 24.91 -33.57
CA GLU A 148 42.54 24.26 -32.60
C GLU A 148 43.88 23.85 -33.22
N ASN A 149 43.90 23.49 -34.51
CA ASN A 149 45.13 23.17 -35.22
C ASN A 149 45.88 24.44 -35.68
N GLU A 150 45.18 25.48 -36.13
CA GLU A 150 45.77 26.80 -36.36
C GLU A 150 46.40 27.38 -35.08
N VAL A 151 45.72 27.28 -33.93
CA VAL A 151 46.26 27.70 -32.63
C VAL A 151 47.50 26.89 -32.25
N LYS A 152 47.58 25.58 -32.55
CA LYS A 152 48.79 24.78 -32.32
C LYS A 152 49.97 25.25 -33.18
N GLU A 153 49.76 25.54 -34.47
CA GLU A 153 50.85 26.05 -35.33
C GLU A 153 51.24 27.50 -35.00
N ILE A 154 50.28 28.35 -34.62
CA ILE A 154 50.55 29.71 -34.13
C ILE A 154 51.36 29.65 -32.83
N VAL A 155 51.05 28.74 -31.90
CA VAL A 155 51.86 28.55 -30.68
C VAL A 155 53.29 28.12 -31.01
N LYS A 156 53.48 27.14 -31.92
CA LYS A 156 54.82 26.72 -32.36
C LYS A 156 55.62 27.86 -33.01
N GLU A 157 55.01 28.66 -33.87
CA GLU A 157 55.72 29.78 -34.51
C GLU A 157 55.97 30.92 -33.51
N ILE A 158 55.09 31.14 -32.52
CA ILE A 158 55.37 32.04 -31.39
C ILE A 158 56.57 31.55 -30.57
N GLU A 159 56.67 30.24 -30.28
CA GLU A 159 57.85 29.66 -29.63
C GLU A 159 59.12 29.87 -30.48
N ARG A 160 59.05 29.57 -31.79
CA ARG A 160 60.16 29.76 -32.74
C ARG A 160 60.62 31.22 -32.82
N LEU A 161 59.68 32.17 -32.84
CA LEU A 161 59.94 33.61 -32.87
C LEU A 161 60.43 34.16 -31.53
N MET A 162 60.02 33.60 -30.40
CA MET A 162 60.63 33.93 -29.10
C MET A 162 62.09 33.49 -29.04
N ASP A 163 62.40 32.33 -29.60
CA ASP A 163 63.76 31.78 -29.69
C ASP A 163 64.65 32.59 -30.65
N GLU A 164 64.13 33.01 -31.81
CA GLU A 164 64.80 33.96 -32.71
C GLU A 164 64.96 35.34 -32.07
N LYS A 165 63.96 35.84 -31.35
CA LYS A 165 64.07 37.10 -30.60
C LYS A 165 65.17 37.04 -29.54
N GLN A 166 65.29 35.97 -28.76
CA GLN A 166 66.38 35.83 -27.79
C GLN A 166 67.76 35.84 -28.48
N LYS A 167 67.90 35.15 -29.62
CA LYS A 167 69.14 35.15 -30.41
C LYS A 167 69.45 36.55 -30.97
N LEU A 168 68.44 37.31 -31.39
CA LEU A 168 68.58 38.69 -31.85
C LEU A 168 68.88 39.68 -30.72
N ASP A 169 68.23 39.58 -29.54
CA ASP A 169 68.51 40.40 -28.36
C ASP A 169 69.97 40.20 -27.88
N LEU A 170 70.49 38.97 -27.97
CA LEU A 170 71.91 38.68 -27.72
C LEU A 170 72.82 39.28 -28.82
N LYS A 171 72.46 39.13 -30.09
CA LYS A 171 73.20 39.71 -31.23
C LYS A 171 73.27 41.23 -31.15
N ILE A 172 72.18 41.88 -30.75
CA ILE A 172 72.08 43.34 -30.55
C ILE A 172 72.99 43.78 -29.40
N LYS A 173 73.02 43.05 -28.27
CA LYS A 173 73.97 43.34 -27.18
C LYS A 173 75.43 43.23 -27.61
N ASP A 174 75.81 42.20 -28.37
CA ASP A 174 77.18 42.07 -28.87
C ASP A 174 77.52 43.17 -29.89
N LEU A 175 76.59 43.52 -30.80
CA LEU A 175 76.79 44.60 -31.77
C LEU A 175 76.85 46.00 -31.11
N GLN A 176 76.06 46.25 -30.06
CA GLN A 176 76.16 47.46 -29.25
C GLN A 176 77.53 47.55 -28.56
N LYS A 177 77.99 46.44 -27.98
CA LYS A 177 79.31 46.35 -27.34
C LYS A 177 80.46 46.55 -28.33
N GLN A 178 80.33 46.06 -29.56
CA GLN A 178 81.27 46.35 -30.65
C GLN A 178 81.20 47.80 -31.12
N HIS A 179 80.01 48.42 -31.15
CA HIS A 179 79.83 49.83 -31.50
C HIS A 179 80.47 50.75 -30.46
N GLU A 180 80.27 50.49 -29.16
CA GLU A 180 80.93 51.21 -28.06
C GLU A 180 82.46 51.06 -28.12
N GLN A 181 82.96 49.86 -28.42
CA GLN A 181 84.40 49.61 -28.61
C GLN A 181 84.97 50.36 -29.82
N LEU A 182 84.25 50.42 -30.94
CA LEU A 182 84.64 51.17 -32.14
C LEU A 182 84.58 52.69 -31.92
N GLN A 183 83.56 53.20 -31.21
CA GLN A 183 83.51 54.61 -30.81
C GLN A 183 84.67 54.97 -29.87
N ALA A 184 85.01 54.11 -28.90
CA ALA A 184 86.17 54.33 -28.04
C ALA A 184 87.49 54.32 -28.82
N ALA A 185 87.65 53.41 -29.80
CA ALA A 185 88.80 53.35 -30.68
C ALA A 185 88.93 54.60 -31.57
N ILE A 186 87.82 55.07 -32.16
CA ILE A 186 87.78 56.32 -32.95
C ILE A 186 88.16 57.51 -32.07
N GLN A 187 87.60 57.65 -30.86
CA GLN A 187 87.95 58.73 -29.94
C GLN A 187 89.40 58.65 -29.43
N GLN A 188 90.03 57.47 -29.39
CA GLN A 188 91.48 57.36 -29.14
C GLN A 188 92.28 57.81 -30.36
N LEU A 189 91.91 57.37 -31.57
CA LEU A 189 92.59 57.76 -32.81
C LEU A 189 92.51 59.27 -33.09
N GLU A 190 91.37 59.91 -32.81
CA GLU A 190 91.19 61.37 -32.92
C GLU A 190 92.06 62.16 -31.92
N ARG A 191 92.34 61.61 -30.73
CA ARG A 191 93.27 62.21 -29.76
C ARG A 191 94.70 62.07 -30.23
N VAL A 192 95.11 60.87 -30.66
CA VAL A 192 96.45 60.61 -31.22
C VAL A 192 96.70 61.46 -32.48
N LEU A 193 95.69 61.66 -33.34
CA LEU A 193 95.82 62.52 -34.52
C LEU A 193 96.16 63.97 -34.10
N LYS A 194 95.43 64.54 -33.15
CA LYS A 194 95.68 65.89 -32.61
C LYS A 194 97.03 66.02 -31.90
N GLU A 195 97.49 64.99 -31.19
CA GLU A 195 98.82 64.95 -30.61
C GLU A 195 99.92 64.95 -31.69
N LYS A 196 99.72 64.24 -32.81
CA LYS A 196 100.67 64.24 -33.94
C LYS A 196 100.66 65.57 -34.71
N GLU A 197 99.49 66.18 -34.92
CA GLU A 197 99.35 67.50 -35.53
C GLU A 197 100.06 68.59 -34.68
N ALA A 198 99.87 68.56 -33.36
CA ALA A 198 100.59 69.43 -32.43
C ALA A 198 102.11 69.16 -32.43
N GLY A 199 102.52 67.89 -32.58
CA GLY A 199 103.91 67.48 -32.71
C GLY A 199 104.60 68.07 -33.95
N VAL A 200 103.95 68.03 -35.12
CA VAL A 200 104.47 68.62 -36.37
C VAL A 200 104.68 70.13 -36.22
N ALA A 201 103.69 70.84 -35.70
CA ALA A 201 103.79 72.30 -35.48
C ALA A 201 104.88 72.70 -34.46
N ASN A 202 105.27 71.79 -33.56
CA ASN A 202 106.37 72.01 -32.63
C ASN A 202 107.74 71.70 -33.27
N LEU A 203 107.83 70.64 -34.09
CA LEU A 203 109.06 70.27 -34.81
C LEU A 203 109.47 71.34 -35.83
N GLU A 204 108.53 71.91 -36.58
CA GLU A 204 108.79 73.02 -37.51
C GLU A 204 109.36 74.26 -36.78
N LYS A 205 108.97 74.46 -35.52
CA LYS A 205 109.46 75.54 -34.65
C LYS A 205 110.84 75.25 -34.07
N GLN A 206 111.17 73.98 -33.82
CA GLN A 206 112.48 73.53 -33.33
C GLN A 206 113.55 73.56 -34.42
N ILE A 207 113.21 73.24 -35.68
CA ILE A 207 114.13 73.33 -36.83
C ILE A 207 114.72 74.74 -36.99
N GLU A 208 113.92 75.80 -36.75
CA GLU A 208 114.40 77.18 -36.81
C GLU A 208 115.32 77.56 -35.64
N GLN A 209 115.17 76.89 -34.48
CA GLN A 209 116.00 77.09 -33.29
C GLN A 209 117.31 76.29 -33.34
N CYS A 210 117.31 75.09 -33.93
CA CYS A 210 118.52 74.29 -34.10
C CYS A 210 119.59 75.01 -34.95
N LYS A 211 119.17 75.77 -35.98
CA LYS A 211 120.05 76.68 -36.74
C LYS A 211 120.83 77.65 -35.84
N GLN A 212 120.23 78.10 -34.74
CA GLN A 212 120.76 79.14 -33.85
C GLN A 212 121.56 78.56 -32.67
N HIS A 213 121.55 77.23 -32.48
CA HIS A 213 122.30 76.56 -31.41
C HIS A 213 123.50 75.76 -31.92
N ILE A 214 123.54 75.38 -33.21
CA ILE A 214 124.73 74.84 -33.90
C ILE A 214 125.99 75.72 -33.68
N ASP A 215 125.80 77.03 -33.51
CA ASP A 215 126.88 77.98 -33.26
C ASP A 215 127.67 77.77 -31.94
N LYS A 216 127.10 77.13 -30.90
CA LYS A 216 127.63 77.26 -29.52
C LYS A 216 127.62 75.97 -28.68
N LEU A 217 128.69 75.18 -28.81
CA LEU A 217 129.05 74.05 -27.92
C LEU A 217 128.00 72.91 -27.85
N GLN A 218 127.18 72.80 -28.90
CA GLN A 218 125.93 72.05 -29.01
C GLN A 218 126.07 70.50 -29.02
N LYS A 219 127.13 69.91 -28.45
CA LYS A 219 127.37 68.45 -28.58
C LYS A 219 128.12 67.79 -27.43
N GLN A 220 128.22 68.44 -26.27
CA GLN A 220 129.02 67.92 -25.15
C GLN A 220 128.37 68.01 -23.76
N LEU A 221 127.23 68.69 -23.62
CA LEU A 221 126.47 68.76 -22.35
C LEU A 221 125.36 67.70 -22.28
N GLU A 222 124.67 67.42 -23.39
CA GLU A 222 123.61 66.40 -23.50
C GLU A 222 123.95 65.05 -22.87
N THR A 223 125.07 64.43 -23.23
CA THR A 223 125.32 63.01 -22.91
C THR A 223 125.55 62.75 -21.40
N LEU A 224 125.85 63.78 -20.61
CA LEU A 224 125.91 63.68 -19.14
C LEU A 224 124.58 64.01 -18.44
N ARG A 225 123.58 64.49 -19.19
CA ARG A 225 122.21 64.75 -18.72
C ARG A 225 121.29 63.58 -19.05
N GLU A 226 121.46 62.97 -20.22
CA GLU A 226 120.72 61.78 -20.66
C GLU A 226 120.72 60.59 -19.67
N GLU A 227 121.81 60.37 -18.93
CA GLU A 227 121.88 59.30 -17.91
C GLU A 227 121.13 59.64 -16.62
N ILE A 228 120.95 60.92 -16.32
CA ILE A 228 120.20 61.44 -15.16
C ILE A 228 118.69 61.45 -15.47
N GLU A 229 118.33 61.76 -16.72
CA GLU A 229 116.94 61.89 -17.18
C GLU A 229 116.22 60.54 -17.24
N LYS A 230 116.87 59.51 -17.81
CA LYS A 230 116.35 58.12 -17.94
C LYS A 230 116.12 57.39 -16.61
N LEU A 231 116.56 57.96 -15.48
CA LEU A 231 116.25 57.48 -14.12
C LEU A 231 114.99 58.13 -13.52
N ASN A 232 114.62 59.34 -13.95
CA ASN A 232 113.42 60.03 -13.48
C ASN A 232 112.15 59.47 -14.14
N GLU A 233 112.16 59.24 -15.46
CA GLU A 233 111.02 58.73 -16.24
C GLU A 233 110.41 57.44 -15.62
N LYS A 234 111.27 56.52 -15.16
CA LYS A 234 110.85 55.24 -14.56
C LYS A 234 110.19 55.37 -13.18
N ILE A 235 110.49 56.44 -12.47
CA ILE A 235 109.86 56.74 -11.17
C ILE A 235 108.44 57.25 -11.41
N GLU A 236 108.24 58.12 -12.41
CA GLU A 236 106.95 58.70 -12.78
C GLU A 236 105.98 57.65 -13.39
N GLU A 237 106.48 56.78 -14.27
CA GLU A 237 105.71 55.64 -14.81
C GLU A 237 105.18 54.70 -13.69
N SER A 238 105.98 54.51 -12.65
CA SER A 238 105.62 53.67 -11.49
C SER A 238 104.60 54.32 -10.57
N GLN A 239 104.58 55.66 -10.48
CA GLN A 239 103.61 56.41 -9.67
C GLN A 239 102.21 56.43 -10.31
N ASN A 240 102.11 56.55 -11.63
CA ASN A 240 100.82 56.54 -12.32
C ASN A 240 100.09 55.19 -12.17
N LYS A 241 100.81 54.06 -12.30
CA LYS A 241 100.26 52.70 -12.10
C LYS A 241 99.78 52.42 -10.67
N TYR A 242 100.36 53.11 -9.67
CA TYR A 242 99.88 53.05 -8.29
C TYR A 242 98.51 53.75 -8.14
N MET A 243 98.32 54.91 -8.77
CA MET A 243 97.06 55.69 -8.66
C MET A 243 95.87 54.99 -9.33
N GLU A 244 96.06 54.36 -10.49
CA GLU A 244 95.00 53.58 -11.16
C GLU A 244 94.48 52.44 -10.29
N ALA A 245 95.40 51.71 -9.62
CA ALA A 245 95.05 50.61 -8.72
C ALA A 245 94.32 51.10 -7.46
N GLU A 246 94.68 52.28 -6.91
CA GLU A 246 93.99 52.87 -5.76
C GLU A 246 92.57 53.37 -6.11
N SER A 247 92.33 53.79 -7.35
CA SER A 247 90.98 54.15 -7.83
C SER A 247 90.08 52.91 -7.90
N ARG A 248 90.58 51.82 -8.50
CA ARG A 248 89.80 50.59 -8.72
C ARG A 248 89.40 49.88 -7.42
N LEU A 249 90.21 50.02 -6.36
CA LEU A 249 89.85 49.54 -5.02
C LEU A 249 88.58 50.21 -4.47
N LYS A 250 88.42 51.52 -4.71
CA LYS A 250 87.29 52.32 -4.19
C LYS A 250 85.97 52.01 -4.91
N GLU A 251 86.04 51.66 -6.20
CA GLU A 251 84.88 51.19 -6.97
C GLU A 251 84.36 49.85 -6.40
N LEU A 252 85.25 48.88 -6.19
CA LEU A 252 84.92 47.56 -5.64
C LEU A 252 84.32 47.64 -4.23
N GLU A 253 84.80 48.54 -3.38
CA GLU A 253 84.20 48.77 -2.04
C GLU A 253 82.76 49.29 -2.10
N SER A 254 82.37 49.98 -3.18
CA SER A 254 81.00 50.48 -3.37
C SER A 254 80.04 49.36 -3.80
N GLU A 255 80.51 48.47 -4.69
CA GLU A 255 79.78 47.28 -5.14
C GLU A 255 79.45 46.36 -3.97
N LYS A 256 80.45 46.09 -3.10
CA LYS A 256 80.27 45.30 -1.88
C LYS A 256 79.14 45.82 -0.99
N LYS A 257 79.08 47.14 -0.77
CA LYS A 257 78.04 47.79 0.04
C LYS A 257 76.64 47.71 -0.59
N MET A 258 76.53 47.64 -1.93
CA MET A 258 75.23 47.42 -2.59
C MET A 258 74.71 46.00 -2.30
N LEU A 259 75.55 44.97 -2.50
CA LEU A 259 75.20 43.56 -2.30
C LEU A 259 74.80 43.27 -0.84
N GLU A 260 75.53 43.83 0.13
CA GLU A 260 75.20 43.71 1.57
C GLU A 260 73.83 44.30 1.92
N ASN A 261 73.43 45.41 1.27
CA ASN A 261 72.11 46.01 1.48
C ASN A 261 70.98 45.23 0.80
N GLN A 262 71.19 44.73 -0.43
CA GLN A 262 70.21 43.90 -1.14
C GLN A 262 69.91 42.60 -0.36
N LYS A 263 70.96 41.94 0.17
CA LYS A 263 70.79 40.77 1.04
C LYS A 263 69.91 41.09 2.26
N ARG A 264 70.21 42.17 2.98
CA ARG A 264 69.45 42.61 4.18
C ARG A 264 67.99 42.95 3.90
N GLN A 265 67.64 43.33 2.67
CA GLN A 265 66.25 43.55 2.28
C GLN A 265 65.52 42.21 2.10
N LEU A 266 66.08 41.29 1.30
CA LEU A 266 65.50 39.95 1.07
C LEU A 266 65.31 39.16 2.38
N GLU A 267 66.23 39.26 3.33
CA GLU A 267 66.12 38.63 4.66
C GLU A 267 64.90 39.14 5.47
N ARG A 268 64.47 40.40 5.27
CA ARG A 268 63.28 40.97 5.94
C ARG A 268 61.99 40.55 5.26
N GLU A 269 61.98 40.54 3.93
CA GLU A 269 60.84 40.10 3.11
C GLU A 269 60.53 38.61 3.37
N TRP A 270 61.57 37.79 3.49
CA TRP A 270 61.47 36.38 3.90
C TRP A 270 60.86 36.22 5.30
N GLN A 271 61.29 37.00 6.29
CA GLN A 271 60.73 36.91 7.66
C GLN A 271 59.24 37.28 7.71
N GLN A 272 58.82 38.33 6.97
CA GLN A 272 57.41 38.72 6.90
C GLN A 272 56.53 37.66 6.26
N LEU A 273 57.02 36.97 5.23
CA LEU A 273 56.34 35.84 4.61
C LEU A 273 56.26 34.62 5.54
N ASP A 274 57.25 34.39 6.42
CA ASP A 274 57.21 33.29 7.40
C ASP A 274 56.16 33.52 8.49
N ASP A 275 56.07 34.75 9.00
CA ASP A 275 55.04 35.15 9.98
C ASP A 275 53.62 34.99 9.38
N GLN A 276 53.43 35.36 8.11
CA GLN A 276 52.18 35.15 7.36
C GLN A 276 51.87 33.65 7.16
N ARG A 277 52.88 32.85 6.82
CA ARG A 277 52.75 31.37 6.70
C ARG A 277 52.30 30.75 8.02
N ALA A 278 52.86 31.20 9.14
CA ALA A 278 52.53 30.72 10.47
C ALA A 278 51.09 31.06 10.88
N ASP A 279 50.59 32.27 10.56
CA ASP A 279 49.21 32.65 10.86
C ASP A 279 48.19 31.92 9.98
N LEU A 280 48.41 31.86 8.66
CA LEU A 280 47.58 31.08 7.73
C LEU A 280 47.47 29.61 8.20
N THR A 281 48.57 29.01 8.65
CA THR A 281 48.57 27.64 9.19
C THR A 281 47.65 27.50 10.43
N ARG A 282 47.56 28.51 11.30
CA ARG A 282 46.65 28.51 12.46
C ARG A 282 45.18 28.67 12.03
N GLN A 283 44.91 29.56 11.08
CA GLN A 283 43.57 29.74 10.52
C GLN A 283 43.07 28.44 9.88
N LEU A 284 43.89 27.81 9.05
CA LEU A 284 43.63 26.55 8.35
C LEU A 284 43.31 25.41 9.33
N ASN A 285 44.10 25.25 10.39
CA ASN A 285 43.82 24.28 11.46
C ASN A 285 42.50 24.57 12.20
N THR A 286 42.19 25.84 12.44
CA THR A 286 40.92 26.26 13.07
C THR A 286 39.72 25.97 12.18
N LEU A 287 39.83 26.20 10.87
CA LEU A 287 38.78 25.85 9.89
C LEU A 287 38.58 24.33 9.81
N ARG A 288 39.65 23.54 9.82
CA ARG A 288 39.56 22.06 9.86
C ARG A 288 38.86 21.56 11.13
N GLN A 289 39.14 22.11 12.30
CA GLN A 289 38.42 21.76 13.55
C GLN A 289 36.92 22.11 13.50
N LYS A 290 36.57 23.28 12.92
CA LYS A 290 35.17 23.64 12.67
C LYS A 290 34.51 22.64 11.73
N LEU A 291 35.17 22.28 10.63
CA LEU A 291 34.66 21.32 9.65
C LEU A 291 34.33 19.96 10.30
N THR A 292 35.25 19.39 11.09
CA THR A 292 34.98 18.14 11.83
C THR A 292 33.79 18.27 12.78
N THR A 293 33.66 19.41 13.47
CA THR A 293 32.53 19.68 14.39
C THR A 293 31.19 19.77 13.64
N THR A 294 31.18 20.38 12.45
CA THR A 294 30.01 20.40 11.54
C THR A 294 29.70 19.00 10.99
N GLU A 295 30.71 18.19 10.67
CA GLU A 295 30.54 16.81 10.17
C GLU A 295 29.97 15.87 11.25
N ASP A 296 30.41 15.96 12.50
CA ASP A 296 29.80 15.24 13.63
C ASP A 296 28.37 15.73 13.91
N SER A 297 28.11 17.04 13.78
CA SER A 297 26.76 17.62 13.93
C SER A 297 25.80 17.12 12.83
N LEU A 298 26.28 17.04 11.59
CA LEU A 298 25.57 16.49 10.44
C LEU A 298 25.25 15.01 10.65
N ARG A 299 26.24 14.22 11.11
CA ARG A 299 26.09 12.79 11.41
C ARG A 299 25.07 12.53 12.51
N ASN A 300 25.09 13.31 13.58
CA ASN A 300 24.13 13.23 14.67
C ASN A 300 22.70 13.62 14.21
N THR A 301 22.57 14.65 13.39
CA THR A 301 21.26 15.04 12.82
C THR A 301 20.72 13.97 11.86
N GLN A 302 21.56 13.38 11.01
CA GLN A 302 21.16 12.25 10.16
C GLN A 302 20.71 11.02 10.98
N TYR A 303 21.35 10.73 12.11
CA TYR A 303 20.90 9.68 13.02
C TYR A 303 19.50 9.98 13.61
N LYS A 304 19.23 11.22 14.02
CA LYS A 304 17.90 11.65 14.46
C LYS A 304 16.84 11.50 13.36
N ILE A 305 17.14 11.96 12.14
CA ILE A 305 16.27 11.83 10.95
C ILE A 305 15.90 10.36 10.70
N ASN A 306 16.90 9.45 10.74
CA ASN A 306 16.67 8.02 10.54
C ASN A 306 15.75 7.44 11.65
N ASN A 307 16.00 7.82 12.91
CA ASN A 307 15.22 7.35 14.06
C ASN A 307 13.77 7.87 14.01
N LEU A 308 13.57 9.16 13.71
CA LEU A 308 12.24 9.76 13.53
C LEU A 308 11.49 9.17 12.34
N THR A 309 12.17 8.91 11.22
CA THR A 309 11.58 8.21 10.06
C THR A 309 11.10 6.80 10.44
N GLU A 310 11.84 6.06 11.28
CA GLU A 310 11.40 4.76 11.76
C GLU A 310 10.22 4.86 12.74
N GLN A 311 10.25 5.80 13.69
CA GLN A 311 9.12 6.05 14.60
C GLN A 311 7.85 6.45 13.83
N LEU A 312 7.97 7.35 12.86
CA LEU A 312 6.88 7.78 11.98
C LEU A 312 6.32 6.60 11.18
N SER A 313 7.20 5.75 10.61
CA SER A 313 6.82 4.54 9.89
C SER A 313 6.13 3.49 10.76
N ARG A 314 6.36 3.48 12.08
CA ARG A 314 5.66 2.62 13.04
C ARG A 314 4.31 3.21 13.42
N ALA A 315 4.27 4.50 13.77
CA ALA A 315 3.05 5.21 14.12
C ALA A 315 2.02 5.23 12.97
N GLN A 316 2.47 5.40 11.72
CA GLN A 316 1.62 5.33 10.53
C GLN A 316 0.95 3.95 10.35
N ARG A 317 1.61 2.84 10.74
CA ARG A 317 0.98 1.50 10.70
C ARG A 317 -0.05 1.35 11.81
N GLU A 318 0.28 1.76 13.04
CA GLU A 318 -0.67 1.73 14.15
C GLU A 318 -1.92 2.59 13.87
N LEU A 319 -1.75 3.72 13.16
CA LEU A 319 -2.83 4.57 12.68
C LEU A 319 -3.72 3.84 11.65
N GLU A 320 -3.14 3.13 10.68
CA GLU A 320 -3.86 2.36 9.67
C GLU A 320 -4.58 1.13 10.26
N ASP A 321 -3.92 0.42 11.19
CA ASP A 321 -4.50 -0.68 11.97
C ASP A 321 -5.70 -0.18 12.81
N LEU A 322 -5.59 1.02 13.41
CA LEU A 322 -6.68 1.66 14.16
C LEU A 322 -7.84 2.13 13.26
N ARG A 323 -7.58 2.59 12.03
CA ARG A 323 -8.64 2.93 11.06
C ARG A 323 -9.39 1.69 10.59
N SER A 324 -8.66 0.62 10.28
CA SER A 324 -9.25 -0.68 9.91
C SER A 324 -10.17 -1.24 11.01
N GLU A 325 -9.76 -1.09 12.27
CA GLU A 325 -10.56 -1.46 13.44
C GLU A 325 -11.74 -0.50 13.69
N GLU A 326 -11.58 0.80 13.40
CA GLU A 326 -12.68 1.78 13.48
C GLU A 326 -13.77 1.48 12.45
N GLU A 327 -13.42 1.24 11.18
CA GLU A 327 -14.36 0.85 10.11
C GLU A 327 -15.09 -0.45 10.45
N ARG A 328 -14.37 -1.45 10.99
CA ARG A 328 -14.98 -2.72 11.46
C ARG A 328 -16.01 -2.46 12.56
N LEU A 329 -15.64 -1.67 13.59
CA LEU A 329 -16.53 -1.35 14.71
C LEU A 329 -17.70 -0.45 14.31
N GLN A 330 -17.55 0.43 13.31
CA GLN A 330 -18.67 1.19 12.73
C GLN A 330 -19.65 0.25 12.03
N SER A 331 -19.17 -0.71 11.22
CA SER A 331 -20.03 -1.70 10.57
C SER A 331 -20.77 -2.57 11.60
N GLU A 332 -20.07 -3.04 12.64
CA GLU A 332 -20.68 -3.81 13.74
C GLU A 332 -21.69 -2.98 14.55
N ALA A 333 -21.44 -1.67 14.75
CA ALA A 333 -22.38 -0.77 15.40
C ALA A 333 -23.68 -0.63 14.59
N SER A 334 -23.58 -0.40 13.27
CA SER A 334 -24.75 -0.31 12.38
C SER A 334 -25.53 -1.62 12.29
N GLN A 335 -24.84 -2.78 12.26
CA GLN A 335 -25.49 -4.09 12.29
C GLN A 335 -26.21 -4.34 13.63
N ALA A 336 -25.58 -3.99 14.76
CA ALA A 336 -26.18 -4.11 16.08
C ALA A 336 -27.35 -3.13 16.30
N GLU A 337 -27.30 -1.95 15.69
CA GLU A 337 -28.38 -0.96 15.67
C GLU A 337 -29.59 -1.47 14.88
N ALA A 338 -29.41 -1.91 13.63
CA ALA A 338 -30.48 -2.49 12.82
C ALA A 338 -31.13 -3.71 13.50
N ARG A 339 -30.32 -4.59 14.11
CA ARG A 339 -30.81 -5.75 14.88
C ARG A 339 -31.55 -5.36 16.17
N CYS A 340 -31.21 -4.22 16.79
CA CYS A 340 -32.00 -3.69 17.91
C CYS A 340 -33.36 -3.22 17.43
N ASP A 341 -33.45 -2.49 16.32
CA ASP A 341 -34.71 -1.98 15.80
C ASP A 341 -35.62 -3.11 15.29
N GLU A 342 -35.08 -4.12 14.60
CA GLU A 342 -35.85 -5.31 14.20
C GLU A 342 -36.42 -6.06 15.42
N LEU A 343 -35.59 -6.32 16.45
CA LEU A 343 -36.04 -6.98 17.68
C LEU A 343 -37.02 -6.13 18.50
N LYS A 344 -36.92 -4.80 18.42
CA LYS A 344 -37.88 -3.87 19.04
C LYS A 344 -39.24 -4.00 18.39
N ASP A 345 -39.31 -4.00 17.06
CA ASP A 345 -40.56 -4.06 16.31
C ASP A 345 -41.21 -5.43 16.43
N GLN A 346 -40.44 -6.53 16.31
CA GLN A 346 -40.92 -7.89 16.61
C GLN A 346 -41.48 -8.00 18.05
N LYS A 347 -40.83 -7.37 19.04
CA LYS A 347 -41.31 -7.33 20.42
C LYS A 347 -42.60 -6.50 20.55
N GLU A 348 -42.74 -5.39 19.82
CA GLU A 348 -43.97 -4.58 19.84
C GLU A 348 -45.16 -5.33 19.22
N ASP A 349 -44.95 -6.08 18.13
CA ASP A 349 -46.00 -6.93 17.54
C ASP A 349 -46.38 -8.11 18.45
N ALA A 350 -45.40 -8.82 19.03
CA ALA A 350 -45.67 -9.85 20.03
C ALA A 350 -46.42 -9.30 21.27
N GLN A 351 -46.25 -8.02 21.60
CA GLN A 351 -47.00 -7.34 22.65
C GLN A 351 -48.48 -7.11 22.24
N ARG A 352 -48.74 -6.79 20.98
CA ARG A 352 -50.09 -6.63 20.42
C ARG A 352 -50.82 -7.98 20.36
N GLU A 353 -50.14 -9.03 19.88
CA GLU A 353 -50.67 -10.40 19.88
C GLU A 353 -51.02 -10.88 21.29
N LEU A 354 -50.14 -10.66 22.28
CA LEU A 354 -50.40 -11.00 23.68
C LEU A 354 -51.64 -10.26 24.22
N GLN A 355 -51.79 -8.97 23.93
CA GLN A 355 -52.95 -8.19 24.37
C GLN A 355 -54.27 -8.71 23.76
N GLN A 356 -54.25 -9.13 22.50
CA GLN A 356 -55.39 -9.73 21.81
C GLN A 356 -55.73 -11.14 22.34
N ALA A 357 -54.72 -12.00 22.53
CA ALA A 357 -54.95 -13.32 23.11
C ALA A 357 -55.47 -13.23 24.56
N GLU A 358 -55.03 -12.21 25.32
CA GLU A 358 -55.56 -11.92 26.65
C GLU A 358 -57.00 -11.39 26.65
N SER A 359 -57.44 -10.61 25.65
CA SER A 359 -58.84 -10.15 25.56
C SER A 359 -59.77 -11.32 25.19
N GLU A 360 -59.40 -12.11 24.18
CA GLU A 360 -60.13 -13.32 23.76
C GLU A 360 -60.26 -14.35 24.90
N ALA A 361 -59.21 -14.54 25.71
CA ALA A 361 -59.28 -15.39 26.90
C ALA A 361 -60.26 -14.84 27.96
N LYS A 362 -60.30 -13.52 28.19
CA LYS A 362 -61.22 -12.87 29.14
C LYS A 362 -62.67 -12.96 28.65
N GLU A 363 -62.93 -12.75 27.36
CA GLU A 363 -64.26 -12.92 26.77
C GLU A 363 -64.72 -14.38 26.83
N ALA A 364 -63.84 -15.33 26.53
CA ALA A 364 -64.15 -16.75 26.62
C ALA A 364 -64.51 -17.19 28.05
N GLU A 365 -63.80 -16.70 29.06
CA GLU A 365 -64.14 -16.93 30.48
C GLU A 365 -65.45 -16.24 30.90
N GLN A 366 -65.79 -15.06 30.35
CA GLN A 366 -67.06 -14.38 30.64
C GLN A 366 -68.25 -15.16 30.07
N ARG A 367 -68.16 -15.60 28.81
CA ARG A 367 -69.20 -16.40 28.15
C ARG A 367 -69.40 -17.76 28.83
N LEU A 368 -68.33 -18.37 29.33
CA LEU A 368 -68.37 -19.59 30.14
C LEU A 368 -69.15 -19.36 31.45
N LYS A 369 -68.90 -18.25 32.16
CA LYS A 369 -69.67 -17.87 33.37
C LYS A 369 -71.16 -17.64 33.06
N GLN A 370 -71.49 -17.03 31.92
CA GLN A 370 -72.88 -16.83 31.47
C GLN A 370 -73.59 -18.16 31.21
N LEU A 371 -72.97 -19.09 30.48
CA LEU A 371 -73.51 -20.44 30.25
C LEU A 371 -73.67 -21.23 31.56
N GLN A 372 -72.75 -21.07 32.52
CA GLN A 372 -72.88 -21.66 33.86
C GLN A 372 -74.10 -21.13 34.63
N SER A 373 -74.44 -19.84 34.51
CA SER A 373 -75.70 -19.32 35.07
C SER A 373 -76.94 -19.83 34.32
N GLN A 374 -76.93 -19.83 32.99
CA GLN A 374 -78.05 -20.31 32.18
C GLN A 374 -78.36 -21.78 32.47
N LYS A 375 -77.33 -22.63 32.59
CA LYS A 375 -77.50 -24.03 33.00
C LYS A 375 -78.23 -24.17 34.34
N ARG A 376 -77.84 -23.39 35.36
CA ARG A 376 -78.51 -23.42 36.69
C ARG A 376 -79.97 -23.00 36.60
N ASP A 377 -80.26 -21.97 35.80
CA ASP A 377 -81.64 -21.54 35.58
C ASP A 377 -82.46 -22.64 34.88
N GLU A 378 -81.88 -23.36 33.92
CA GLU A 378 -82.56 -24.45 33.21
C GLU A 378 -82.69 -25.73 34.03
N ASP A 379 -81.70 -26.11 34.84
CA ASP A 379 -81.80 -27.15 35.87
C ASP A 379 -82.98 -26.85 36.81
N SER A 380 -83.12 -25.60 37.26
CA SER A 380 -84.23 -25.18 38.14
C SER A 380 -85.60 -25.20 37.44
N LYS A 381 -85.66 -24.77 36.17
CA LYS A 381 -86.88 -24.82 35.35
C LYS A 381 -87.31 -26.27 35.14
N LEU A 382 -86.39 -27.15 34.75
CA LEU A 382 -86.63 -28.58 34.53
C LEU A 382 -87.19 -29.25 35.80
N ALA A 383 -86.56 -29.03 36.95
CA ALA A 383 -87.05 -29.52 38.24
C ALA A 383 -88.49 -29.02 38.54
N SER A 384 -88.79 -27.74 38.28
CA SER A 384 -90.13 -27.16 38.48
C SER A 384 -91.19 -27.77 37.54
N GLN A 385 -90.84 -28.08 36.29
CA GLN A 385 -91.77 -28.73 35.35
C GLN A 385 -91.96 -30.20 35.70
N GLN A 386 -90.93 -30.91 36.15
CA GLN A 386 -91.04 -32.30 36.59
C GLN A 386 -91.87 -32.43 37.87
N GLN A 387 -91.82 -31.44 38.77
CA GLN A 387 -92.75 -31.35 39.91
C GLN A 387 -94.21 -31.17 39.45
N LYS A 388 -94.46 -30.35 38.42
CA LYS A 388 -95.80 -30.16 37.84
C LYS A 388 -96.30 -31.39 37.09
N GLU A 389 -95.45 -32.08 36.33
CA GLU A 389 -95.78 -33.36 35.69
C GLU A 389 -96.20 -34.40 36.74
N ASN A 390 -95.45 -34.52 37.83
CA ASN A 390 -95.80 -35.41 38.95
C ASN A 390 -97.13 -35.02 39.62
N GLN A 391 -97.41 -33.73 39.81
CA GLN A 391 -98.70 -33.25 40.34
C GLN A 391 -99.87 -33.47 39.38
N ALA A 392 -99.67 -33.27 38.08
CA ALA A 392 -100.67 -33.53 37.05
C ALA A 392 -100.97 -35.04 36.95
N LYS A 393 -99.93 -35.88 37.02
CA LYS A 393 -100.08 -37.33 37.08
C LYS A 393 -100.89 -37.78 38.30
N LEU A 394 -100.55 -37.30 39.50
CA LEU A 394 -101.31 -37.64 40.72
C LEU A 394 -102.78 -37.22 40.63
N LYS A 395 -103.09 -36.09 39.99
CA LYS A 395 -104.47 -35.65 39.72
C LYS A 395 -105.17 -36.56 38.70
N MET A 396 -104.48 -36.97 37.64
CA MET A 396 -105.00 -37.91 36.63
C MET A 396 -105.27 -39.29 37.23
N ASP A 397 -104.34 -39.82 38.03
CA ASP A 397 -104.47 -41.12 38.71
C ASP A 397 -105.62 -41.09 39.73
N ASN A 398 -105.79 -39.99 40.47
CA ASN A 398 -106.95 -39.79 41.34
C ASN A 398 -108.27 -39.71 40.55
N ALA A 399 -108.32 -38.95 39.45
CA ALA A 399 -109.50 -38.86 38.60
C ALA A 399 -109.86 -40.22 37.95
N LEU A 400 -108.86 -41.06 37.64
CA LEU A 400 -109.06 -42.42 37.16
C LEU A 400 -109.71 -43.30 38.23
N ASN A 401 -109.26 -43.21 39.49
CA ASN A 401 -109.86 -43.90 40.62
C ASN A 401 -111.31 -43.44 40.87
N GLU A 402 -111.59 -42.13 40.72
CA GLU A 402 -112.95 -41.59 40.79
C GLU A 402 -113.85 -42.08 39.65
N VAL A 403 -113.33 -42.22 38.42
CA VAL A 403 -114.04 -42.85 37.29
C VAL A 403 -114.37 -44.31 37.63
N GLN A 404 -113.40 -45.10 38.09
CA GLN A 404 -113.63 -46.51 38.45
C GLN A 404 -114.68 -46.66 39.58
N SER A 405 -114.68 -45.75 40.56
CA SER A 405 -115.70 -45.69 41.60
C SER A 405 -117.09 -45.37 41.01
N ALA A 406 -117.18 -44.39 40.10
CA ALA A 406 -118.43 -44.03 39.42
C ALA A 406 -118.94 -45.14 38.48
N GLU A 407 -118.05 -45.89 37.80
CA GLU A 407 -118.42 -47.09 37.03
C GLU A 407 -119.00 -48.18 37.94
N GLN A 408 -118.48 -48.34 39.15
CA GLN A 408 -119.02 -49.26 40.14
C GLN A 408 -120.36 -48.78 40.72
N GLU A 409 -120.54 -47.47 40.96
CA GLU A 409 -121.86 -46.89 41.27
C GLU A 409 -122.88 -47.18 40.15
N VAL A 410 -122.51 -46.99 38.88
CA VAL A 410 -123.37 -47.32 37.72
C VAL A 410 -123.72 -48.81 37.70
N ARG A 411 -122.75 -49.71 37.88
CA ARG A 411 -123.02 -51.17 37.93
C ARG A 411 -123.99 -51.54 39.06
N VAL A 412 -123.89 -50.91 40.23
CA VAL A 412 -124.82 -51.12 41.34
C VAL A 412 -126.21 -50.56 41.01
N ALA A 413 -126.31 -49.38 40.41
CA ALA A 413 -127.59 -48.82 39.97
C ALA A 413 -128.25 -49.64 38.84
N GLU A 414 -127.47 -50.21 37.92
CA GLU A 414 -127.97 -51.16 36.92
C GLU A 414 -128.44 -52.47 37.56
N ALA A 415 -127.76 -52.96 38.60
CA ALA A 415 -128.19 -54.14 39.34
C ALA A 415 -129.49 -53.88 40.12
N GLU A 416 -129.62 -52.72 40.78
CA GLU A 416 -130.88 -52.27 41.40
C GLU A 416 -132.01 -52.19 40.38
N LEU A 417 -131.79 -51.57 39.22
CA LEU A 417 -132.79 -51.44 38.16
C LEU A 417 -133.21 -52.80 37.61
N ARG A 418 -132.25 -53.69 37.31
CA ARG A 418 -132.52 -55.07 36.88
C ARG A 418 -133.30 -55.85 37.94
N HIS A 419 -133.04 -55.61 39.23
CA HIS A 419 -133.80 -56.24 40.32
C HIS A 419 -135.22 -55.69 40.42
N ALA A 420 -135.42 -54.37 40.26
CA ALA A 420 -136.75 -53.76 40.21
C ALA A 420 -137.57 -54.24 39.01
N GLN A 421 -136.96 -54.30 37.82
CA GLN A 421 -137.57 -54.83 36.59
C GLN A 421 -137.92 -56.33 36.70
N LYS A 422 -137.02 -57.17 37.22
CA LYS A 422 -137.33 -58.59 37.50
C LYS A 422 -138.47 -58.75 38.51
N SER A 423 -138.49 -57.92 39.55
CA SER A 423 -139.56 -57.92 40.55
C SER A 423 -140.91 -57.48 39.97
N LEU A 424 -140.93 -56.60 38.95
CA LEU A 424 -142.15 -56.30 38.19
C LEU A 424 -142.56 -57.48 37.31
N ASN A 425 -141.67 -58.02 36.47
CA ASN A 425 -142.01 -59.12 35.55
C ASN A 425 -142.50 -60.38 36.28
N TRP A 426 -141.94 -60.70 37.46
CA TRP A 426 -142.41 -61.81 38.29
C TRP A 426 -143.85 -61.61 38.80
N PHE A 427 -144.29 -60.35 38.98
CA PHE A 427 -145.68 -60.03 39.33
C PHE A 427 -146.60 -59.94 38.11
N VAL A 428 -146.11 -59.51 36.94
CA VAL A 428 -146.91 -59.48 35.69
C VAL A 428 -147.35 -60.90 35.33
N GLY A 429 -146.45 -61.89 35.40
CA GLY A 429 -146.78 -63.31 35.19
C GLY A 429 -147.64 -63.96 36.30
N LEU A 430 -148.15 -63.17 37.25
CA LEU A 430 -149.00 -63.62 38.37
C LEU A 430 -150.40 -62.99 38.34
N LEU A 431 -150.71 -62.16 37.32
CA LEU A 431 -151.93 -61.32 37.28
C LEU A 431 -152.95 -61.70 36.18
N ASP A 432 -152.75 -62.79 35.45
CA ASP A 432 -153.71 -63.31 34.45
C ASP A 432 -154.98 -63.98 35.08
N PHE A 433 -155.12 -64.03 36.40
CA PHE A 433 -156.16 -64.84 37.08
C PHE A 433 -157.19 -64.08 37.95
N PHE A 434 -156.90 -62.85 38.41
CA PHE A 434 -157.88 -62.04 39.16
C PHE A 434 -157.65 -60.53 38.97
N CYS A 435 -158.73 -59.79 38.73
CA CYS A 435 -158.70 -58.35 38.48
C CYS A 435 -158.59 -57.50 39.77
N TYR A 436 -157.98 -56.32 39.59
CA TYR A 436 -158.11 -55.10 40.41
C TYR A 436 -157.28 -54.98 41.71
N ASN A 437 -156.01 -54.55 41.59
CA ASN A 437 -155.29 -53.89 42.70
C ASN A 437 -154.18 -52.91 42.24
N SER A 438 -154.57 -51.83 41.57
CA SER A 438 -153.66 -50.87 40.90
C SER A 438 -152.62 -50.19 41.81
N ARG A 439 -152.79 -50.24 43.14
CA ARG A 439 -151.91 -49.56 44.10
C ARG A 439 -150.54 -50.21 44.25
N LEU A 440 -150.43 -51.53 44.07
CA LEU A 440 -149.14 -52.25 44.07
C LEU A 440 -148.32 -51.97 42.81
N GLN A 441 -149.00 -51.88 41.66
CA GLN A 441 -148.37 -51.56 40.37
C GLN A 441 -147.71 -50.18 40.42
N GLN A 442 -148.45 -49.14 40.85
CA GLN A 442 -147.90 -47.78 41.00
C GLN A 442 -146.70 -47.71 41.95
N GLN A 443 -146.67 -48.51 43.03
CA GLN A 443 -145.49 -48.56 43.91
C GLN A 443 -144.26 -49.22 43.24
N ARG A 444 -144.47 -50.22 42.39
CA ARG A 444 -143.40 -50.92 41.66
C ARG A 444 -142.88 -50.10 40.47
N GLU A 445 -143.77 -49.44 39.74
CA GLU A 445 -143.41 -48.46 38.71
C GLU A 445 -142.67 -47.26 39.32
N ALA A 446 -143.09 -46.76 40.49
CA ALA A 446 -142.35 -45.74 41.23
C ALA A 446 -140.99 -46.24 41.76
N ALA A 447 -140.84 -47.54 42.06
CA ALA A 447 -139.56 -48.13 42.43
C ALA A 447 -138.60 -48.25 41.23
N ILE A 448 -139.11 -48.68 40.07
CA ILE A 448 -138.36 -48.68 38.80
C ILE A 448 -137.95 -47.24 38.46
N LYS A 449 -138.88 -46.29 38.46
CA LYS A 449 -138.59 -44.88 38.15
C LYS A 449 -137.59 -44.21 39.11
N ARG A 450 -137.52 -44.68 40.36
CA ARG A 450 -136.45 -44.31 41.31
C ARG A 450 -135.10 -44.95 40.97
N ALA A 451 -135.09 -46.20 40.52
CA ALA A 451 -133.88 -46.89 40.08
C ALA A 451 -133.36 -46.34 38.72
N GLU A 452 -134.25 -45.93 37.81
CA GLU A 452 -133.94 -45.21 36.58
C GLU A 452 -133.33 -43.84 36.90
N ASN A 453 -133.98 -43.03 37.75
CA ASN A 453 -133.41 -41.76 38.23
C ASN A 453 -132.06 -41.94 38.93
N LYS A 454 -131.87 -42.99 39.75
CA LYS A 454 -130.56 -43.35 40.33
C LYS A 454 -129.53 -43.68 39.25
N LEU A 455 -129.91 -44.47 38.24
CA LEU A 455 -129.01 -44.89 37.17
C LEU A 455 -128.59 -43.72 36.29
N ASP A 456 -129.50 -42.80 35.97
CA ASP A 456 -129.17 -41.60 35.20
C ASP A 456 -128.35 -40.59 36.01
N GLN A 457 -128.58 -40.50 37.33
CA GLN A 457 -127.68 -39.79 38.24
C GLN A 457 -126.28 -40.44 38.31
N ALA A 458 -126.19 -41.77 38.32
CA ALA A 458 -124.91 -42.48 38.30
C ALA A 458 -124.20 -42.34 36.95
N LYS A 459 -124.92 -42.37 35.82
CA LYS A 459 -124.36 -42.16 34.47
C LYS A 459 -123.89 -40.72 34.26
N THR A 460 -124.65 -39.72 34.71
CA THR A 460 -124.22 -38.31 34.64
C THR A 460 -123.05 -38.01 35.58
N LYS A 461 -122.98 -38.63 36.76
CA LYS A 461 -121.76 -38.68 37.58
C LYS A 461 -120.58 -39.31 36.81
N LEU A 462 -120.78 -40.46 36.15
CA LEU A 462 -119.73 -41.15 35.43
C LEU A 462 -119.18 -40.30 34.27
N GLU A 463 -120.03 -39.69 33.45
CA GLU A 463 -119.56 -38.81 32.36
C GLU A 463 -118.91 -37.52 32.86
N THR A 464 -119.37 -36.95 33.99
CA THR A 464 -118.66 -35.81 34.63
C THR A 464 -117.32 -36.22 35.25
N LYS A 465 -117.15 -37.46 35.71
CA LYS A 465 -115.83 -37.98 36.11
C LYS A 465 -114.93 -38.32 34.91
N LYS A 466 -115.47 -38.91 33.83
CA LYS A 466 -114.70 -39.20 32.60
C LYS A 466 -114.19 -37.94 31.93
N THR A 467 -115.00 -36.89 31.84
CA THR A 467 -114.56 -35.59 31.31
C THR A 467 -113.49 -34.97 32.20
N ALA A 468 -113.63 -34.99 33.53
CA ALA A 468 -112.58 -34.54 34.45
C ALA A 468 -111.27 -35.36 34.34
N TYR A 469 -111.35 -36.67 34.11
CA TYR A 469 -110.19 -37.52 33.83
C TYR A 469 -109.52 -37.16 32.49
N ASN A 470 -110.30 -36.97 31.41
CA ASN A 470 -109.76 -36.58 30.10
C ASN A 470 -109.05 -35.23 30.17
N THR A 471 -109.67 -34.22 30.81
CA THR A 471 -109.00 -32.93 31.06
C THR A 471 -107.74 -33.09 31.92
N SER A 472 -107.74 -33.97 32.92
CA SER A 472 -106.54 -34.24 33.73
C SER A 472 -105.42 -34.93 32.93
N LYS A 473 -105.78 -35.82 32.00
CA LYS A 473 -104.88 -36.52 31.08
C LYS A 473 -104.26 -35.56 30.05
N GLU A 474 -105.04 -34.62 29.52
CA GLU A 474 -104.54 -33.56 28.63
C GLU A 474 -103.57 -32.63 29.37
N ASN A 475 -103.90 -32.21 30.59
CA ASN A 475 -102.99 -31.42 31.45
C ASN A 475 -101.69 -32.18 31.80
N PHE A 476 -101.75 -33.51 31.97
CA PHE A 476 -100.55 -34.33 32.15
C PHE A 476 -99.70 -34.40 30.88
N ALA A 477 -100.30 -34.55 29.70
CA ALA A 477 -99.59 -34.56 28.42
C ALA A 477 -98.92 -33.21 28.12
N ASP A 478 -99.59 -32.09 28.40
CA ASP A 478 -99.02 -30.73 28.29
C ASP A 478 -97.83 -30.53 29.25
N ALA A 479 -97.97 -30.94 30.52
CA ALA A 479 -96.89 -30.87 31.51
C ALA A 479 -95.68 -31.73 31.11
N GLN A 480 -95.92 -32.94 30.59
CA GLN A 480 -94.88 -33.83 30.07
C GLN A 480 -94.17 -33.25 28.85
N SER A 481 -94.92 -32.68 27.89
CA SER A 481 -94.35 -31.99 26.73
C SER A 481 -93.42 -30.84 27.16
N LYS A 482 -93.88 -30.02 28.12
CA LYS A 482 -93.10 -28.92 28.69
C LYS A 482 -91.87 -29.38 29.48
N ARG A 483 -91.91 -30.57 30.12
CA ARG A 483 -90.70 -31.17 30.71
C ARG A 483 -89.70 -31.58 29.64
N VAL A 484 -90.15 -32.22 28.55
CA VAL A 484 -89.28 -32.63 27.43
C VAL A 484 -88.64 -31.42 26.74
N GLU A 485 -89.39 -30.33 26.55
CA GLU A 485 -88.86 -29.08 25.99
C GLU A 485 -87.75 -28.47 26.87
N CYS A 486 -87.96 -28.39 28.20
CA CYS A 486 -86.92 -27.97 29.14
C CYS A 486 -85.72 -28.93 29.17
N GLN A 487 -85.95 -30.23 29.02
CA GLN A 487 -84.89 -31.25 28.99
C GLN A 487 -84.03 -31.15 27.72
N GLN A 488 -84.62 -30.80 26.57
CA GLN A 488 -83.91 -30.54 25.32
C GLN A 488 -83.07 -29.26 25.41
N LYS A 489 -83.62 -28.16 25.96
CA LYS A 489 -82.88 -26.89 26.15
C LYS A 489 -81.67 -27.07 27.06
N LEU A 490 -81.87 -27.71 28.22
CA LEU A 490 -80.77 -28.04 29.13
C LEU A 490 -79.69 -28.91 28.45
N SER A 491 -80.09 -29.86 27.60
CA SER A 491 -79.14 -30.66 26.81
C SER A 491 -78.33 -29.82 25.83
N GLN A 492 -78.91 -28.80 25.21
CA GLN A 492 -78.19 -27.87 24.34
C GLN A 492 -77.22 -27.00 25.14
N THR A 493 -77.68 -26.35 26.21
CA THR A 493 -76.82 -25.50 27.05
C THR A 493 -75.67 -26.29 27.72
N VAL A 494 -75.85 -27.59 28.00
CA VAL A 494 -74.74 -28.46 28.44
C VAL A 494 -73.72 -28.75 27.31
N GLN A 495 -74.15 -28.89 26.06
CA GLN A 495 -73.23 -29.03 24.91
C GLN A 495 -72.50 -27.73 24.62
N ASP A 496 -73.21 -26.60 24.59
CA ASP A 496 -72.64 -25.27 24.38
C ASP A 496 -71.61 -24.92 25.46
N LEU A 497 -71.88 -25.27 26.72
CA LEU A 497 -70.96 -25.12 27.84
C LEU A 497 -69.71 -25.99 27.69
N ALA A 498 -69.84 -27.25 27.25
CA ALA A 498 -68.70 -28.15 27.05
C ALA A 498 -67.78 -27.72 25.90
N GLU A 499 -68.33 -27.12 24.82
CA GLU A 499 -67.48 -26.52 23.77
C GLU A 499 -66.91 -25.17 24.20
N GLN A 500 -67.65 -24.33 24.94
CA GLN A 500 -67.11 -23.09 25.49
C GLN A 500 -65.97 -23.34 26.51
N GLU A 501 -66.03 -24.42 27.29
CA GLU A 501 -64.91 -24.87 28.14
C GLU A 501 -63.67 -25.23 27.32
N ARG A 502 -63.82 -25.88 26.17
CA ARG A 502 -62.71 -26.15 25.22
C ARG A 502 -62.17 -24.87 24.59
N VAL A 503 -63.03 -23.93 24.20
CA VAL A 503 -62.64 -22.63 23.65
C VAL A 503 -61.84 -21.84 24.69
N ALA A 504 -62.34 -21.72 25.92
CA ALA A 504 -61.63 -21.01 26.99
C ALA A 504 -60.29 -21.67 27.37
N ALA A 505 -60.21 -23.01 27.33
CA ALA A 505 -58.94 -23.71 27.52
C ALA A 505 -57.93 -23.42 26.38
N ARG A 506 -58.39 -23.39 25.12
CA ARG A 506 -57.57 -23.06 23.95
C ARG A 506 -57.06 -21.62 23.97
N THR A 507 -57.94 -20.62 24.15
CA THR A 507 -57.53 -19.20 24.16
C THR A 507 -56.59 -18.89 25.33
N LYS A 508 -56.83 -19.47 26.51
CA LYS A 508 -55.94 -19.36 27.67
C LYS A 508 -54.57 -20.01 27.43
N SER A 509 -54.50 -21.12 26.70
CA SER A 509 -53.24 -21.72 26.27
C SER A 509 -52.50 -20.85 25.23
N GLY A 510 -53.24 -20.25 24.29
CA GLY A 510 -52.69 -19.31 23.31
C GLY A 510 -52.08 -18.07 23.96
N ALA A 511 -52.80 -17.44 24.89
CA ALA A 511 -52.29 -16.28 25.64
C ALA A 511 -51.01 -16.60 26.44
N LEU A 512 -50.89 -17.80 27.01
CA LEU A 512 -49.66 -18.25 27.67
C LEU A 512 -48.50 -18.47 26.67
N GLN A 513 -48.78 -18.93 25.46
CA GLN A 513 -47.78 -19.09 24.40
C GLN A 513 -47.29 -17.74 23.88
N CYS A 514 -48.19 -16.83 23.51
CA CYS A 514 -47.86 -15.45 23.11
C CYS A 514 -47.06 -14.73 24.20
N LYS A 515 -47.40 -14.95 25.48
CA LYS A 515 -46.64 -14.41 26.61
C LYS A 515 -45.21 -14.95 26.65
N SER A 516 -45.02 -16.26 26.50
CA SER A 516 -43.68 -16.86 26.44
C SER A 516 -42.85 -16.31 25.29
N GLN A 517 -43.46 -16.03 24.14
CA GLN A 517 -42.78 -15.44 22.98
C GLN A 517 -42.40 -13.96 23.25
N TYR A 518 -43.31 -13.16 23.81
CA TYR A 518 -43.04 -11.79 24.21
C TYR A 518 -41.94 -11.68 25.28
N ASP A 519 -41.97 -12.56 26.30
CA ASP A 519 -40.95 -12.58 27.36
C ASP A 519 -39.57 -12.99 26.81
N GLN A 520 -39.52 -13.91 25.82
CA GLN A 520 -38.29 -14.30 25.11
C GLN A 520 -37.74 -13.16 24.24
N LEU A 521 -38.57 -12.52 23.40
CA LEU A 521 -38.18 -11.35 22.59
C LEU A 521 -37.73 -10.17 23.47
N THR A 522 -38.37 -9.99 24.63
CA THR A 522 -37.96 -8.98 25.62
C THR A 522 -36.60 -9.31 26.24
N ALA A 523 -36.21 -10.57 26.35
CA ALA A 523 -34.87 -10.96 26.80
C ALA A 523 -33.81 -10.73 25.71
N THR A 524 -34.02 -11.21 24.48
CA THR A 524 -33.05 -11.06 23.39
C THR A 524 -32.81 -9.60 23.00
N TYR A 525 -33.87 -8.77 22.96
CA TYR A 525 -33.74 -7.32 22.74
C TYR A 525 -32.89 -6.62 23.81
N ARG A 526 -33.00 -7.03 25.08
CA ARG A 526 -32.14 -6.51 26.17
C ARG A 526 -30.68 -6.94 26.03
N GLU A 527 -30.40 -8.05 25.37
CA GLU A 527 -29.03 -8.51 25.12
C GLU A 527 -28.41 -7.80 23.91
N ALA A 528 -29.16 -7.63 22.81
CA ALA A 528 -28.75 -6.80 21.68
C ALA A 528 -28.41 -5.36 22.09
N ILE A 529 -29.19 -4.75 23.01
CA ILE A 529 -28.88 -3.41 23.56
C ILE A 529 -27.56 -3.40 24.36
N LYS A 530 -27.19 -4.48 25.06
CA LYS A 530 -25.89 -4.56 25.77
C LYS A 530 -24.75 -4.72 24.77
N GLU A 531 -24.94 -5.56 23.77
CA GLU A 531 -23.99 -5.82 22.68
C GLU A 531 -23.66 -4.52 21.93
N LYS A 532 -24.69 -3.78 21.47
CA LYS A 532 -24.53 -2.45 20.89
C LYS A 532 -23.76 -1.48 21.80
N LYS A 533 -24.12 -1.37 23.08
CA LYS A 533 -23.42 -0.49 24.03
C LYS A 533 -21.95 -0.84 24.26
N ASN A 534 -21.59 -2.12 24.15
CA ASN A 534 -20.19 -2.54 24.22
C ASN A 534 -19.44 -2.13 22.93
N ILE A 535 -20.06 -2.29 21.76
CA ILE A 535 -19.51 -1.85 20.47
C ILE A 535 -19.35 -0.31 20.47
N ASP A 536 -20.35 0.46 20.89
CA ASP A 536 -20.29 1.92 21.06
C ASP A 536 -19.10 2.35 21.95
N SER A 537 -18.84 1.61 23.03
CA SER A 537 -17.75 1.88 23.97
C SER A 537 -16.37 1.53 23.39
N ASN A 538 -16.28 0.44 22.63
CA ASN A 538 -15.06 0.04 21.93
C ASN A 538 -14.73 1.04 20.83
N LEU A 539 -15.71 1.42 20.01
CA LEU A 539 -15.60 2.39 18.93
C LEU A 539 -15.04 3.72 19.46
N ARG A 540 -15.67 4.31 20.50
CA ARG A 540 -15.16 5.53 21.16
C ARG A 540 -13.71 5.40 21.66
N THR A 541 -13.33 4.21 22.12
CA THR A 541 -11.97 3.93 22.61
C THR A 541 -10.96 3.88 21.45
N VAL A 542 -11.37 3.35 20.30
CA VAL A 542 -10.55 3.32 19.07
C VAL A 542 -10.44 4.72 18.46
N THR A 543 -11.53 5.48 18.31
CA THR A 543 -11.51 6.87 17.85
C THR A 543 -10.57 7.75 18.71
N GLN A 544 -10.59 7.58 20.05
CA GLN A 544 -9.67 8.30 20.94
C GLN A 544 -8.20 7.89 20.79
N LYS A 545 -7.91 6.63 20.43
CA LYS A 545 -6.54 6.20 20.09
C LYS A 545 -6.12 6.76 18.74
N LEU A 546 -7.01 6.74 17.74
CA LEU A 546 -6.75 7.27 16.41
C LEU A 546 -6.36 8.74 16.47
N GLN A 547 -7.15 9.59 17.14
CA GLN A 547 -6.82 11.01 17.32
C GLN A 547 -5.45 11.25 17.99
N ARG A 548 -5.05 10.39 18.93
CA ARG A 548 -3.72 10.47 19.57
C ARG A 548 -2.61 10.04 18.61
N SER A 549 -2.82 8.98 17.83
CA SER A 549 -1.88 8.51 16.81
C SER A 549 -1.70 9.55 15.69
N GLU A 550 -2.79 10.15 15.21
CA GLU A 550 -2.76 11.27 14.25
C GLU A 550 -1.98 12.48 14.81
N THR A 551 -2.22 12.84 16.08
CA THR A 551 -1.44 13.89 16.76
C THR A 551 0.05 13.54 16.82
N GLN A 552 0.40 12.30 17.17
CA GLN A 552 1.78 11.82 17.25
C GLN A 552 2.47 11.78 15.88
N VAL A 553 1.78 11.33 14.83
CA VAL A 553 2.27 11.34 13.43
C VAL A 553 2.53 12.78 12.97
N ASN A 554 1.64 13.72 13.28
CA ASN A 554 1.85 15.15 12.99
C ASN A 554 3.07 15.72 13.75
N THR A 555 3.25 15.40 15.04
CA THR A 555 4.42 15.81 15.81
C THR A 555 5.72 15.26 15.23
N LEU A 556 5.79 13.95 14.97
CA LEU A 556 6.95 13.29 14.38
C LEU A 556 7.29 13.84 12.98
N THR A 557 6.29 14.21 12.19
CA THR A 557 6.47 14.83 10.86
C THR A 557 7.10 16.22 10.98
N ASN A 558 6.64 17.04 11.94
CA ASN A 558 7.19 18.38 12.19
C ASN A 558 8.65 18.30 12.70
N ASP A 559 8.95 17.37 13.62
CA ASP A 559 10.31 17.17 14.14
C ASP A 559 11.27 16.62 13.05
N LEU A 560 10.76 15.78 12.14
CA LEU A 560 11.51 15.29 10.99
C LEU A 560 11.85 16.46 10.03
N GLN A 561 10.86 17.23 9.59
CA GLN A 561 11.05 18.39 8.72
C GLN A 561 12.00 19.44 9.34
N ARG A 562 11.92 19.63 10.66
CA ARG A 562 12.86 20.47 11.41
C ARG A 562 14.29 19.94 11.30
N HIS A 563 14.52 18.66 11.59
CA HIS A 563 15.88 18.11 11.51
C HIS A 563 16.42 17.99 10.08
N GLU A 564 15.56 17.83 9.06
CA GLU A 564 15.95 17.97 7.65
C GLU A 564 16.41 19.41 7.31
N SER A 565 15.76 20.42 7.89
CA SER A 565 16.15 21.84 7.75
C SER A 565 17.46 22.13 8.48
N GLU A 566 17.65 21.60 9.69
CA GLU A 566 18.92 21.67 10.44
C GLU A 566 20.05 20.95 9.67
N LYS A 567 19.77 19.78 9.07
CA LYS A 567 20.71 19.04 8.22
C LYS A 567 21.17 19.89 7.02
N SER A 568 20.24 20.44 6.24
CA SER A 568 20.56 21.31 5.09
C SER A 568 21.44 22.50 5.50
N THR A 569 21.18 23.06 6.68
CA THR A 569 22.01 24.14 7.25
C THR A 569 23.45 23.69 7.53
N TYR A 570 23.65 22.50 8.08
CA TYR A 570 24.98 21.93 8.29
C TYR A 570 25.69 21.53 6.99
N GLU A 571 24.96 21.08 5.95
CA GLU A 571 25.53 20.77 4.63
C GLU A 571 26.08 22.03 3.94
N HIS A 572 25.35 23.15 4.00
CA HIS A 572 25.86 24.45 3.52
C HIS A 572 27.11 24.90 4.30
N GLN A 573 27.09 24.84 5.65
CA GLN A 573 28.25 25.17 6.47
C GLN A 573 29.47 24.29 6.17
N GLN A 574 29.26 22.99 5.90
CA GLN A 574 30.33 22.06 5.52
C GLN A 574 30.95 22.47 4.16
N GLN A 575 30.14 22.93 3.20
CA GLN A 575 30.60 23.38 1.89
C GLN A 575 31.35 24.72 1.98
N ASP A 576 30.84 25.69 2.73
CA ASP A 576 31.51 26.99 2.96
C ASP A 576 32.88 26.81 3.63
N LEU A 577 32.95 25.97 4.67
CA LEU A 577 34.21 25.65 5.36
C LEU A 577 35.21 24.95 4.42
N LYS A 578 34.75 24.09 3.51
CA LYS A 578 35.61 23.46 2.48
C LYS A 578 36.14 24.48 1.46
N SER A 579 35.36 25.48 1.06
CA SER A 579 35.86 26.59 0.21
C SER A 579 36.94 27.40 0.95
N GLN A 580 36.64 27.84 2.18
CA GLN A 580 37.58 28.61 3.00
C GLN A 580 38.90 27.88 3.26
N ILE A 581 38.86 26.56 3.48
CA ILE A 581 40.07 25.72 3.60
C ILE A 581 40.87 25.72 2.29
N SER A 582 40.23 25.52 1.13
CA SER A 582 40.87 25.52 -0.19
C SER A 582 41.51 26.89 -0.54
N GLU A 583 40.82 27.98 -0.24
CA GLU A 583 41.32 29.35 -0.40
C GLU A 583 42.52 29.64 0.52
N THR A 584 42.48 29.14 1.76
CA THR A 584 43.61 29.25 2.70
C THR A 584 44.80 28.38 2.26
N GLU A 585 44.56 27.16 1.77
CA GLU A 585 45.59 26.23 1.29
C GLU A 585 46.30 26.74 0.03
N THR A 586 45.56 27.28 -0.94
CA THR A 586 46.14 27.88 -2.15
C THR A 586 46.92 29.16 -1.85
N THR A 587 46.47 29.96 -0.88
CA THR A 587 47.22 31.14 -0.39
C THR A 587 48.51 30.72 0.33
N LEU A 588 48.47 29.69 1.17
CA LEU A 588 49.64 29.13 1.84
C LEU A 588 50.70 28.63 0.84
N GLN A 589 50.28 27.84 -0.16
CA GLN A 589 51.16 27.35 -1.23
C GLN A 589 51.83 28.49 -2.02
N ARG A 590 51.13 29.61 -2.24
CA ARG A 590 51.68 30.79 -2.90
C ARG A 590 52.81 31.42 -2.09
N HIS A 591 52.63 31.60 -0.78
CA HIS A 591 53.68 32.14 0.09
C HIS A 591 54.87 31.17 0.23
N GLU A 592 54.62 29.85 0.35
CA GLU A 592 55.69 28.84 0.36
C GLU A 592 56.53 28.83 -0.92
N ARG A 593 55.94 29.17 -2.07
CA ARG A 593 56.66 29.35 -3.32
C ARG A 593 57.53 30.60 -3.31
N GLN A 594 56.97 31.75 -2.92
CA GLN A 594 57.71 33.01 -2.79
C GLN A 594 58.90 32.85 -1.82
N MET A 595 58.71 32.16 -0.69
CA MET A 595 59.77 31.86 0.28
C MET A 595 60.96 31.11 -0.33
N LYS A 596 60.71 30.12 -1.21
CA LYS A 596 61.76 29.39 -1.93
C LYS A 596 62.47 30.27 -2.96
N GLU A 597 61.74 31.16 -3.63
CA GLU A 597 62.28 32.10 -4.61
C GLU A 597 63.19 33.15 -3.91
N HIS A 598 62.78 33.73 -2.77
CA HIS A 598 63.63 34.60 -1.94
C HIS A 598 64.83 33.86 -1.34
N GLN A 599 64.65 32.63 -0.83
CA GLN A 599 65.74 31.82 -0.28
C GLN A 599 66.85 31.56 -1.31
N LYS A 600 66.49 31.32 -2.58
CA LYS A 600 67.46 31.21 -3.68
C LYS A 600 68.19 32.54 -3.91
N ALA A 601 67.46 33.66 -4.01
CA ALA A 601 68.06 34.97 -4.26
C ALA A 601 69.06 35.40 -3.17
N VAL A 602 68.81 35.05 -1.90
CA VAL A 602 69.77 35.27 -0.80
C VAL A 602 71.04 34.44 -0.96
N ALA A 603 70.93 33.18 -1.43
CA ALA A 603 72.08 32.33 -1.69
C ALA A 603 72.92 32.83 -2.88
N ASP A 604 72.26 33.19 -3.99
CA ASP A 604 72.91 33.72 -5.19
C ASP A 604 73.68 35.02 -4.87
N ASN A 605 73.07 35.97 -4.13
CA ASN A 605 73.73 37.21 -3.67
C ASN A 605 74.92 36.93 -2.74
N GLN A 606 74.85 35.90 -1.89
CA GLN A 606 75.94 35.57 -0.97
C GLN A 606 77.14 34.91 -1.69
N ALA A 607 76.91 34.21 -2.81
CA ALA A 607 77.98 33.71 -3.68
C ALA A 607 78.73 34.85 -4.36
N GLU A 608 78.02 35.81 -4.95
CA GLU A 608 78.64 36.94 -5.66
C GLU A 608 79.39 37.87 -4.69
N LEU A 609 78.83 38.14 -3.49
CA LEU A 609 79.53 38.88 -2.42
C LEU A 609 80.88 38.23 -2.04
N THR A 610 80.93 36.90 -1.97
CA THR A 610 82.15 36.14 -1.65
C THR A 610 83.22 36.28 -2.75
N LYS A 611 82.79 36.20 -4.01
CA LYS A 611 83.63 36.40 -5.21
C LYS A 611 84.19 37.83 -5.28
N THR A 612 83.36 38.85 -5.02
CA THR A 612 83.80 40.25 -4.95
C THR A 612 84.82 40.47 -3.82
N ILE A 613 84.65 39.86 -2.64
CA ILE A 613 85.63 39.92 -1.55
C ILE A 613 86.99 39.30 -1.98
N ASN A 614 86.99 38.16 -2.67
CA ASN A 614 88.23 37.55 -3.16
C ASN A 614 88.97 38.44 -4.18
N ASN A 615 88.23 39.14 -5.04
CA ASN A 615 88.82 40.10 -6.00
C ASN A 615 89.50 41.29 -5.31
N HIS A 616 88.95 41.82 -4.21
CA HIS A 616 89.60 42.88 -3.41
C HIS A 616 90.95 42.39 -2.87
N GLN A 617 90.99 41.17 -2.32
CA GLN A 617 92.19 40.60 -1.69
C GLN A 617 93.37 40.51 -2.67
N ILE A 618 93.08 40.18 -3.94
CA ILE A 618 94.09 40.14 -5.01
C ILE A 618 94.64 41.55 -5.30
N GLN A 619 93.77 42.55 -5.49
CA GLN A 619 94.22 43.91 -5.84
C GLN A 619 94.99 44.62 -4.71
N ILE A 620 94.61 44.40 -3.44
CA ILE A 620 95.36 44.88 -2.27
C ILE A 620 96.82 44.37 -2.31
N THR A 621 97.02 43.11 -2.70
CA THR A 621 98.35 42.50 -2.83
C THR A 621 99.19 43.19 -3.94
N THR A 622 98.57 43.52 -5.08
CA THR A 622 99.24 44.23 -6.19
C THR A 622 99.72 45.63 -5.79
N VAL A 623 98.90 46.40 -5.06
CA VAL A 623 99.26 47.76 -4.60
C VAL A 623 100.46 47.74 -3.66
N GLN A 624 100.59 46.71 -2.82
CA GLN A 624 101.72 46.59 -1.89
C GLN A 624 103.06 46.33 -2.60
N HIS A 625 103.07 45.53 -3.67
CA HIS A 625 104.29 45.22 -4.43
C HIS A 625 104.89 46.45 -5.14
N LEU A 626 104.04 47.24 -5.80
CA LEU A 626 104.48 48.43 -6.56
C LEU A 626 105.19 49.46 -5.67
N LYS A 627 104.75 49.61 -4.41
CA LYS A 627 105.33 50.55 -3.44
C LYS A 627 106.80 50.25 -3.07
N GLN A 628 107.24 49.00 -3.19
CA GLN A 628 108.60 48.59 -2.81
C GLN A 628 109.66 48.92 -3.88
N GLN A 629 109.27 49.03 -5.15
CA GLN A 629 110.20 49.21 -6.27
C GLN A 629 110.65 50.68 -6.44
N THR A 630 109.87 51.64 -5.95
CA THR A 630 110.12 53.09 -6.12
C THR A 630 111.25 53.63 -5.23
N GLU A 631 111.53 53.02 -4.08
CA GLU A 631 112.58 53.52 -3.16
C GLU A 631 113.99 53.13 -3.61
N THR A 632 114.18 51.98 -4.26
CA THR A 632 115.51 51.48 -4.67
C THR A 632 116.17 52.31 -5.77
N LEU A 633 115.40 53.04 -6.58
CA LEU A 633 115.92 53.85 -7.70
C LEU A 633 116.60 55.16 -7.28
N LYS A 634 116.33 55.67 -6.06
CA LYS A 634 116.81 56.98 -5.60
C LYS A 634 118.31 57.04 -5.31
N HIS A 635 118.95 55.92 -4.98
CA HIS A 635 120.32 55.89 -4.46
C HIS A 635 121.39 56.08 -5.56
N THR A 636 121.11 55.71 -6.81
CA THR A 636 122.11 55.64 -7.89
C THR A 636 122.46 57.00 -8.52
N LEU A 637 121.71 58.05 -8.18
CA LEU A 637 121.74 59.35 -8.87
C LEU A 637 122.97 60.23 -8.52
N GLY A 638 123.58 60.02 -7.35
CA GLY A 638 124.59 60.94 -6.79
C GLY A 638 125.99 60.90 -7.42
N GLU A 639 126.38 59.82 -8.10
CA GLU A 639 127.79 59.57 -8.43
C GLU A 639 128.25 60.22 -9.74
N LYS A 640 127.33 60.57 -10.66
CA LYS A 640 127.65 61.01 -12.03
C LYS A 640 128.06 62.49 -12.16
N GLN A 641 127.75 63.34 -11.18
CA GLN A 641 127.81 64.81 -11.30
C GLN A 641 129.22 65.41 -11.44
N ASN A 642 130.30 64.68 -11.13
CA ASN A 642 131.67 65.24 -11.16
C ASN A 642 132.36 65.22 -12.54
N SER A 643 131.76 64.63 -13.58
CA SER A 643 132.43 64.41 -14.88
C SER A 643 132.34 65.60 -15.88
N GLU A 644 131.40 66.54 -15.68
CA GLU A 644 130.98 67.54 -16.68
C GLU A 644 132.07 68.55 -17.08
N LYS A 645 133.03 68.85 -16.20
CA LYS A 645 133.99 69.97 -16.35
C LYS A 645 135.09 69.78 -17.41
N SER A 646 135.16 68.64 -18.10
CA SER A 646 136.29 68.30 -18.98
C SER A 646 136.00 68.43 -20.49
N LYS A 647 134.77 68.10 -20.93
CA LYS A 647 134.43 68.00 -22.36
C LYS A 647 133.86 69.30 -22.91
N GLN A 648 134.75 70.27 -23.12
CA GLN A 648 134.43 71.60 -23.67
C GLN A 648 135.26 71.92 -24.94
N ARG A 649 135.82 70.90 -25.60
CA ARG A 649 136.81 70.99 -26.69
C ARG A 649 136.40 70.33 -28.02
N GLU A 650 135.29 69.59 -28.06
CA GLU A 650 134.89 68.71 -29.18
C GLU A 650 133.61 69.20 -29.90
N CYS A 651 133.40 70.51 -29.96
CA CYS A 651 132.30 71.15 -30.71
C CYS A 651 132.32 70.83 -32.22
N ILE A 652 133.40 70.22 -32.71
CA ILE A 652 133.77 70.06 -34.11
C ILE A 652 132.93 68.97 -34.82
N TYR A 653 132.37 68.00 -34.10
CA TYR A 653 131.54 66.94 -34.70
C TYR A 653 130.11 67.40 -35.07
N GLN A 654 129.76 68.69 -35.00
CA GLN A 654 128.36 69.10 -35.22
C GLN A 654 127.82 68.77 -36.62
N GLN A 655 128.53 69.15 -37.68
CA GLN A 655 127.96 69.29 -39.03
C GLN A 655 127.47 67.99 -39.72
N GLN A 656 127.85 66.79 -39.28
CA GLN A 656 127.57 65.54 -40.02
C GLN A 656 126.22 64.87 -39.73
N LEU A 657 125.40 65.34 -38.78
CA LEU A 657 124.12 64.69 -38.44
C LEU A 657 122.90 65.24 -39.19
N MET A 658 122.97 66.47 -39.70
CA MET A 658 121.83 67.25 -40.21
C MET A 658 121.17 66.64 -41.46
N GLU A 659 121.86 65.73 -42.16
CA GLU A 659 121.37 65.13 -43.41
C GLU A 659 120.54 63.86 -43.18
N ALA A 660 120.57 63.28 -41.97
CA ALA A 660 119.76 62.10 -41.63
C ALA A 660 118.29 62.47 -41.34
N GLU A 661 118.04 63.53 -40.58
CA GLU A 661 116.70 63.87 -40.07
C GLU A 661 115.72 64.33 -41.16
N LYS A 662 116.24 64.84 -42.29
CA LYS A 662 115.44 65.12 -43.50
C LYS A 662 114.69 63.90 -44.03
N LYS A 663 115.16 62.68 -43.76
CA LYS A 663 114.51 61.43 -44.19
C LYS A 663 113.28 61.10 -43.36
N ASN A 664 113.37 61.22 -42.04
CA ASN A 664 112.30 60.84 -41.10
C ASN A 664 111.06 61.76 -41.23
N VAL A 665 111.25 63.04 -41.60
CA VAL A 665 110.15 63.98 -41.86
C VAL A 665 109.32 63.57 -43.09
N GLN A 666 109.92 62.90 -44.07
CA GLN A 666 109.19 62.37 -45.22
C GLN A 666 108.41 61.09 -44.85
N GLU A 667 109.04 60.15 -44.15
CA GLU A 667 108.40 58.89 -43.73
C GLU A 667 107.16 59.13 -42.84
N LEU A 668 107.19 60.17 -41.99
CA LEU A 668 106.02 60.59 -41.20
C LEU A 668 104.88 61.22 -42.03
N ARG A 669 105.16 61.88 -43.17
CA ARG A 669 104.10 62.38 -44.07
C ARG A 669 103.40 61.26 -44.81
N ASP A 670 104.15 60.22 -45.15
CA ASP A 670 103.63 59.06 -45.89
C ASP A 670 102.74 58.19 -44.97
N ASP A 671 103.11 58.01 -43.70
CA ASP A 671 102.26 57.33 -42.69
C ASP A 671 101.00 58.15 -42.32
N ILE A 672 101.12 59.48 -42.17
CA ILE A 672 99.94 60.36 -41.99
C ILE A 672 98.98 60.24 -43.20
N SER A 673 99.50 60.16 -44.42
CA SER A 673 98.68 59.96 -45.62
C SER A 673 97.97 58.60 -45.62
N GLN A 674 98.65 57.51 -45.23
CA GLN A 674 97.99 56.21 -45.05
C GLN A 674 96.92 56.23 -43.96
N LYS A 675 97.15 56.93 -42.84
CA LYS A 675 96.17 57.03 -41.75
C LYS A 675 94.96 57.88 -42.13
N GLN A 676 95.13 58.94 -42.90
CA GLN A 676 94.01 59.70 -43.47
C GLN A 676 93.21 58.86 -44.48
N GLN A 677 93.87 58.03 -45.30
CA GLN A 677 93.19 57.10 -46.22
C GLN A 677 92.42 55.99 -45.49
N GLN A 678 92.95 55.48 -44.38
CA GLN A 678 92.27 54.52 -43.49
C GLN A 678 91.09 55.16 -42.73
N LEU A 679 91.23 56.41 -42.27
CA LEU A 679 90.13 57.14 -41.64
C LEU A 679 88.98 57.38 -42.63
N GLY A 680 89.30 57.74 -43.89
CA GLY A 680 88.30 57.91 -44.95
C GLY A 680 87.54 56.64 -45.30
N THR A 681 88.21 55.47 -45.31
CA THR A 681 87.52 54.18 -45.53
C THR A 681 86.59 53.83 -44.36
N ILE A 682 87.05 53.98 -43.11
CA ILE A 682 86.23 53.75 -41.92
C ILE A 682 85.04 54.72 -41.88
N GLN A 683 85.20 55.99 -42.26
CA GLN A 683 84.09 56.96 -42.36
C GLN A 683 83.08 56.58 -43.45
N GLN A 684 83.53 55.99 -44.57
CA GLN A 684 82.66 55.53 -45.65
C GLN A 684 81.90 54.24 -45.30
N GLU A 685 82.53 53.32 -44.56
CA GLU A 685 81.86 52.18 -43.92
C GLU A 685 80.85 52.65 -42.84
N LEU A 686 81.20 53.65 -42.03
CA LEU A 686 80.30 54.23 -41.04
C LEU A 686 79.09 54.90 -41.70
N ALA A 687 79.27 55.58 -42.83
CA ALA A 687 78.19 56.17 -43.62
C ALA A 687 77.24 55.09 -44.17
N THR A 688 77.77 54.06 -44.84
CA THR A 688 76.94 52.94 -45.34
C THR A 688 76.24 52.18 -44.20
N LYS A 689 76.89 51.99 -43.04
CA LYS A 689 76.23 51.42 -41.85
C LYS A 689 75.21 52.36 -41.21
N THR A 690 75.36 53.68 -41.37
CA THR A 690 74.36 54.67 -40.93
C THR A 690 73.16 54.67 -41.87
N ASP A 691 73.34 54.49 -43.18
CA ASP A 691 72.24 54.35 -44.14
C ASP A 691 71.51 53.00 -44.02
N GLU A 692 72.25 51.91 -43.77
CA GLU A 692 71.64 50.63 -43.34
C GLU A 692 70.86 50.80 -42.03
N LEU A 693 71.40 51.52 -41.04
CA LEU A 693 70.73 51.78 -39.77
C LEU A 693 69.49 52.67 -39.95
N ASN A 694 69.52 53.66 -40.84
CA ASN A 694 68.38 54.51 -41.18
C ASN A 694 67.29 53.73 -41.93
N SER A 695 67.67 52.86 -42.88
CA SER A 695 66.78 51.92 -43.55
C SER A 695 66.14 50.96 -42.54
N THR A 696 66.95 50.37 -41.66
CA THR A 696 66.48 49.49 -40.57
C THR A 696 65.61 50.25 -39.58
N THR A 697 65.88 51.52 -39.30
CA THR A 697 65.04 52.38 -38.44
C THR A 697 63.72 52.73 -39.09
N SER A 698 63.68 52.91 -40.42
CA SER A 698 62.45 53.04 -41.20
C SER A 698 61.61 51.76 -41.14
N LEU A 699 62.24 50.59 -41.32
CA LEU A 699 61.59 49.28 -41.17
C LEU A 699 61.12 49.02 -39.74
N ILE A 700 61.90 49.41 -38.71
CA ILE A 700 61.51 49.34 -37.30
C ILE A 700 60.32 50.27 -37.04
N ARG A 701 60.28 51.46 -37.62
CA ARG A 701 59.14 52.38 -37.50
C ARG A 701 57.90 51.82 -38.17
N GLN A 702 58.03 51.25 -39.37
CA GLN A 702 56.93 50.59 -40.07
C GLN A 702 56.42 49.36 -39.29
N ALA A 703 57.33 48.59 -38.68
CA ALA A 703 57.01 47.49 -37.78
C ALA A 703 56.40 47.97 -36.44
N GLN A 704 56.75 49.16 -35.95
CA GLN A 704 56.12 49.79 -34.78
C GLN A 704 54.71 50.30 -35.09
N GLU A 705 54.48 50.84 -36.29
CA GLU A 705 53.16 51.26 -36.76
C GLU A 705 52.26 50.04 -37.04
N GLN A 706 52.80 48.96 -37.63
CA GLN A 706 52.12 47.66 -37.71
C GLN A 706 51.86 47.03 -36.34
N LYS A 707 52.84 47.07 -35.42
CA LYS A 707 52.66 46.63 -34.03
C LYS A 707 51.56 47.40 -33.33
N LYS A 708 51.49 48.73 -33.52
CA LYS A 708 50.43 49.57 -32.93
C LYS A 708 49.06 49.21 -33.49
N ALA A 709 48.95 48.98 -34.80
CA ALA A 709 47.71 48.47 -35.40
C ALA A 709 47.33 47.09 -34.85
N PHE A 710 48.30 46.18 -34.66
CA PHE A 710 48.08 44.85 -34.07
C PHE A 710 47.80 44.91 -32.55
N GLU A 711 48.29 45.91 -31.83
CA GLU A 711 47.96 46.18 -30.42
C GLU A 711 46.55 46.76 -30.28
N GLU A 712 46.11 47.61 -31.21
CA GLU A 712 44.73 48.12 -31.31
C GLU A 712 43.75 47.01 -31.74
N GLU A 713 44.16 46.13 -32.67
CA GLU A 713 43.40 44.94 -33.05
C GLU A 713 43.36 43.92 -31.88
N GLN A 714 44.46 43.70 -31.17
CA GLN A 714 44.48 42.93 -29.92
C GLN A 714 43.58 43.55 -28.87
N GLN A 715 43.52 44.87 -28.74
CA GLN A 715 42.63 45.54 -27.78
C GLN A 715 41.16 45.37 -28.18
N SER A 716 40.84 45.46 -29.47
CA SER A 716 39.51 45.16 -30.02
C SER A 716 39.12 43.70 -29.80
N LYS A 717 39.98 42.74 -30.16
CA LYS A 717 39.77 41.30 -29.93
C LYS A 717 39.73 40.96 -28.45
N ARG A 718 40.47 41.63 -27.57
CA ARG A 718 40.34 41.50 -26.09
C ARG A 718 39.03 42.09 -25.57
N GLN A 719 38.45 43.07 -26.24
CA GLN A 719 37.12 43.59 -25.91
C GLN A 719 36.04 42.59 -26.34
N GLN A 720 36.14 42.05 -27.55
CA GLN A 720 35.29 40.95 -28.02
C GLN A 720 35.43 39.70 -27.14
N ILE A 721 36.63 39.31 -26.72
CA ILE A 721 36.85 38.19 -25.79
C ILE A 721 36.17 38.45 -24.44
N LYS A 722 36.13 39.70 -23.93
CA LYS A 722 35.36 40.01 -22.71
C LYS A 722 33.84 39.89 -22.92
N GLU A 723 33.35 40.23 -24.10
CA GLU A 723 31.93 40.07 -24.47
C GLU A 723 31.58 38.60 -24.68
N TYR A 724 32.44 37.82 -25.32
CA TYR A 724 32.35 36.36 -25.38
C TYR A 724 32.47 35.74 -23.99
N ASP A 725 33.38 36.16 -23.10
CA ASP A 725 33.46 35.69 -21.71
C ASP A 725 32.20 36.04 -20.91
N LYS A 726 31.52 37.16 -21.22
CA LYS A 726 30.24 37.53 -20.62
C LYS A 726 29.13 36.64 -21.15
N LEU A 727 29.00 36.51 -22.47
CA LEU A 727 28.03 35.64 -23.12
C LEU A 727 28.24 34.16 -22.74
N HIS A 728 29.47 33.71 -22.62
CA HIS A 728 29.84 32.34 -22.23
C HIS A 728 29.63 32.11 -20.72
N ARG A 729 29.76 33.14 -19.86
CA ARG A 729 29.27 33.08 -18.47
C ARG A 729 27.75 33.06 -18.39
N GLU A 730 27.04 33.84 -19.19
CA GLU A 730 25.57 33.80 -19.26
C GLU A 730 25.07 32.45 -19.80
N MET A 731 25.70 31.90 -20.84
CA MET A 731 25.45 30.55 -21.34
C MET A 731 25.83 29.48 -20.31
N ARG A 732 26.99 29.57 -19.65
CA ARG A 732 27.37 28.63 -18.57
C ARG A 732 26.39 28.71 -17.40
N THR A 733 25.82 29.87 -17.11
CA THR A 733 24.77 30.05 -16.08
C THR A 733 23.43 29.45 -16.53
N LYS A 734 23.01 29.64 -17.79
CA LYS A 734 21.81 29.00 -18.36
C LYS A 734 21.96 27.48 -18.45
N VAL A 735 23.15 26.99 -18.84
CA VAL A 735 23.52 25.57 -18.83
C VAL A 735 23.56 25.04 -17.41
N GLN A 736 24.06 25.79 -16.42
CA GLN A 736 23.99 25.38 -15.01
C GLN A 736 22.54 25.36 -14.50
N GLN A 737 21.68 26.30 -14.89
CA GLN A 737 20.25 26.27 -14.55
C GLN A 737 19.53 25.07 -15.19
N GLN A 738 19.86 24.71 -16.43
CA GLN A 738 19.35 23.49 -17.07
C GLN A 738 19.96 22.22 -16.47
N ALA A 739 21.25 22.22 -16.11
CA ALA A 739 21.90 21.10 -15.42
C ALA A 739 21.32 20.90 -14.02
N ASN A 740 20.98 21.99 -13.31
CA ASN A 740 20.26 21.95 -12.03
C ASN A 740 18.85 21.39 -12.25
N LYS A 741 18.10 21.84 -13.25
CA LYS A 741 16.79 21.25 -13.61
C LYS A 741 16.90 19.75 -13.95
N VAL A 742 17.91 19.36 -14.74
CA VAL A 742 18.19 17.96 -15.08
C VAL A 742 18.63 17.16 -13.86
N ALA A 743 19.33 17.78 -12.90
CA ALA A 743 19.64 17.17 -11.61
C ALA A 743 18.37 16.97 -10.77
N THR A 744 17.47 17.97 -10.68
CA THR A 744 16.16 17.81 -10.01
C THR A 744 15.29 16.78 -10.72
N MET A 745 15.33 16.70 -12.05
CA MET A 745 14.66 15.66 -12.83
C MET A 745 15.26 14.28 -12.55
N LYS A 746 16.60 14.13 -12.51
CA LYS A 746 17.28 12.88 -12.12
C LYS A 746 17.02 12.50 -10.67
N GLU A 747 16.89 13.47 -9.77
CA GLU A 747 16.54 13.25 -8.36
C GLU A 747 15.08 12.82 -8.23
N ASN A 748 14.16 13.42 -9.00
CA ASN A 748 12.77 13.00 -9.08
C ASN A 748 12.61 11.63 -9.77
N LEU A 749 13.42 11.34 -10.79
CA LEU A 749 13.49 10.02 -11.44
C LEU A 749 14.07 8.97 -10.48
N SER A 750 15.08 9.32 -9.68
CA SER A 750 15.61 8.49 -8.60
C SER A 750 14.57 8.27 -7.50
N LYS A 751 13.84 9.30 -7.08
CA LYS A 751 12.71 9.19 -6.14
C LYS A 751 11.57 8.33 -6.69
N LEU A 752 11.27 8.40 -7.99
CA LEU A 752 10.33 7.51 -8.68
C LEU A 752 10.84 6.08 -8.72
N ASN A 753 12.07 5.85 -9.21
CA ASN A 753 12.68 4.53 -9.31
C ASN A 753 12.86 3.86 -7.93
N ASN A 754 13.19 4.63 -6.89
CA ASN A 754 13.23 4.15 -5.50
C ASN A 754 11.81 3.88 -4.94
N ARG A 755 10.79 4.59 -5.41
CA ARG A 755 9.37 4.36 -5.04
C ARG A 755 8.79 3.17 -5.79
N GLU A 756 9.21 2.91 -7.02
CA GLU A 756 8.93 1.73 -7.82
C GLU A 756 9.63 0.49 -7.24
N GLN A 757 10.93 0.59 -6.94
CA GLN A 757 11.68 -0.43 -6.22
C GLN A 757 11.05 -0.73 -4.84
N LYS A 758 10.63 0.31 -4.11
CA LYS A 758 9.91 0.14 -2.84
C LYS A 758 8.52 -0.48 -3.05
N LEU A 759 7.76 -0.11 -4.09
CA LEU A 759 6.49 -0.76 -4.41
C LEU A 759 6.68 -2.23 -4.79
N PHE A 760 7.77 -2.56 -5.50
CA PHE A 760 8.16 -3.94 -5.81
C PHE A 760 8.55 -4.72 -4.54
N ASP A 761 9.33 -4.12 -3.64
CA ASP A 761 9.67 -4.74 -2.35
C ASP A 761 8.45 -4.85 -1.42
N ASP A 762 7.57 -3.84 -1.38
CA ASP A 762 6.32 -3.87 -0.61
C ASP A 762 5.33 -4.91 -1.20
N MET A 763 5.23 -5.03 -2.53
CA MET A 763 4.51 -6.13 -3.20
C MET A 763 5.10 -7.49 -2.82
N LYS A 764 6.43 -7.63 -2.81
CA LYS A 764 7.13 -8.87 -2.43
C LYS A 764 6.97 -9.18 -0.94
N GLN A 765 6.85 -8.17 -0.08
CA GLN A 765 6.47 -8.33 1.33
C GLN A 765 5.00 -8.70 1.48
N VAL A 766 4.09 -8.22 0.62
CA VAL A 766 2.69 -8.66 0.55
C VAL A 766 2.61 -10.11 0.06
N GLU A 767 3.40 -10.50 -0.93
CA GLU A 767 3.53 -11.86 -1.45
C GLU A 767 4.04 -12.83 -0.37
N ILE A 768 5.13 -12.48 0.33
CA ILE A 768 5.64 -13.22 1.50
C ILE A 768 4.63 -13.25 2.66
N LYS A 769 3.85 -12.18 2.88
CA LYS A 769 2.74 -12.17 3.85
C LYS A 769 1.58 -13.06 3.41
N LEU A 770 1.30 -13.16 2.10
CA LEU A 770 0.29 -14.04 1.53
C LEU A 770 0.72 -15.51 1.61
N GLU A 771 1.98 -15.83 1.30
CA GLU A 771 2.55 -17.18 1.55
C GLU A 771 2.45 -17.54 3.04
N ARG A 772 2.84 -16.62 3.93
CA ARG A 772 2.72 -16.83 5.39
C ARG A 772 1.26 -17.00 5.80
N LYS A 773 0.33 -16.16 5.33
CA LYS A 773 -1.10 -16.30 5.62
C LYS A 773 -1.69 -17.58 5.05
N THR A 774 -1.25 -18.02 3.88
CA THR A 774 -1.62 -19.32 3.29
C THR A 774 -1.13 -20.45 4.18
N LYS A 775 0.11 -20.36 4.69
CA LYS A 775 0.69 -21.33 5.60
C LYS A 775 0.10 -21.28 7.03
N ASP A 776 -0.37 -20.13 7.47
CA ASP A 776 -1.14 -19.95 8.72
C ASP A 776 -2.54 -20.53 8.57
N VAL A 777 -3.17 -20.38 7.40
CA VAL A 777 -4.45 -21.01 7.04
C VAL A 777 -4.27 -22.52 6.90
N GLU A 778 -3.18 -23.00 6.30
CA GLU A 778 -2.84 -24.42 6.19
C GLU A 778 -2.55 -25.03 7.58
N GLN A 779 -1.81 -24.33 8.45
CA GLN A 779 -1.65 -24.73 9.86
C GLN A 779 -2.96 -24.65 10.65
N SER A 780 -3.84 -23.69 10.37
CA SER A 780 -5.16 -23.58 11.00
C SER A 780 -6.09 -24.68 10.51
N GLN A 781 -6.02 -25.06 9.23
CA GLN A 781 -6.74 -26.19 8.66
C GLN A 781 -6.22 -27.50 9.22
N ASN A 782 -4.90 -27.67 9.37
CA ASN A 782 -4.32 -28.82 10.05
C ASN A 782 -4.74 -28.87 11.52
N ARG A 783 -4.75 -27.74 12.24
CA ARG A 783 -5.33 -27.67 13.59
C ARG A 783 -6.83 -27.95 13.62
N VAL A 784 -7.60 -27.58 12.60
CA VAL A 784 -9.03 -27.93 12.47
C VAL A 784 -9.19 -29.42 12.16
N ASN A 785 -8.28 -30.02 11.41
CA ASN A 785 -8.22 -31.47 11.18
C ASN A 785 -7.87 -32.20 12.49
N ASP A 786 -6.83 -31.76 13.20
CA ASP A 786 -6.43 -32.26 14.53
C ASP A 786 -7.58 -32.11 15.53
N ILE A 787 -8.26 -30.96 15.57
CA ILE A 787 -9.42 -30.73 16.44
C ILE A 787 -10.60 -31.60 16.01
N THR A 788 -10.81 -31.84 14.71
CA THR A 788 -11.86 -32.74 14.22
C THR A 788 -11.55 -34.19 14.57
N GLU A 789 -10.29 -34.62 14.46
CA GLU A 789 -9.85 -35.94 14.87
C GLU A 789 -9.92 -36.11 16.39
N ASN A 790 -9.45 -35.14 17.17
CA ASN A 790 -9.64 -35.11 18.63
C ASN A 790 -11.12 -35.10 19.02
N ILE A 791 -11.99 -34.37 18.32
CA ILE A 791 -13.44 -34.41 18.52
C ILE A 791 -14.00 -35.80 18.17
N ASN A 792 -13.51 -36.45 17.13
CA ASN A 792 -13.92 -37.81 16.77
C ASN A 792 -13.41 -38.85 17.79
N GLN A 793 -12.18 -38.71 18.29
CA GLN A 793 -11.62 -39.53 19.38
C GLN A 793 -12.38 -39.29 20.69
N ILE A 794 -12.69 -38.04 21.05
CA ILE A 794 -13.54 -37.71 22.21
C ILE A 794 -14.96 -38.24 22.00
N ARG A 795 -15.51 -38.24 20.78
CA ARG A 795 -16.81 -38.84 20.46
C ARG A 795 -16.78 -40.37 20.55
N HIS A 796 -15.67 -41.00 20.20
CA HIS A 796 -15.44 -42.44 20.37
C HIS A 796 -15.26 -42.80 21.85
N GLN A 797 -14.39 -42.11 22.59
CA GLN A 797 -14.20 -42.24 24.04
C GLN A 797 -15.49 -41.92 24.81
N LYS A 798 -16.30 -40.97 24.34
CA LYS A 798 -17.64 -40.73 24.86
C LYS A 798 -18.55 -41.94 24.59
N GLY A 799 -18.55 -42.50 23.39
CA GLY A 799 -19.32 -43.72 23.07
C GLY A 799 -18.86 -44.93 23.90
N GLU A 800 -17.56 -45.07 24.15
CA GLU A 800 -16.99 -46.06 25.05
C GLU A 800 -17.38 -45.80 26.50
N ALA A 801 -17.36 -44.55 26.97
CA ALA A 801 -17.80 -44.16 28.30
C ALA A 801 -19.32 -44.35 28.47
N GLU A 802 -20.13 -44.05 27.46
CA GLU A 802 -21.58 -44.30 27.44
C GLU A 802 -21.87 -45.81 27.42
N SER A 803 -21.06 -46.61 26.71
CA SER A 803 -21.10 -48.08 26.74
C SER A 803 -20.65 -48.65 28.09
N GLN A 804 -19.60 -48.10 28.70
CA GLN A 804 -19.15 -48.43 30.05
C GLN A 804 -20.17 -48.00 31.11
N ILE A 805 -20.87 -46.88 30.94
CA ILE A 805 -21.98 -46.44 31.79
C ILE A 805 -23.21 -47.35 31.56
N ALA A 806 -23.46 -47.84 30.36
CA ALA A 806 -24.52 -48.82 30.09
C ALA A 806 -24.19 -50.21 30.66
N ASN A 807 -22.92 -50.61 30.64
CA ASN A 807 -22.41 -51.81 31.32
C ASN A 807 -22.52 -51.63 32.83
N ALA A 808 -21.96 -50.56 33.40
CA ALA A 808 -22.05 -50.24 34.81
C ALA A 808 -23.49 -50.03 35.30
N LYS A 809 -24.43 -49.62 34.44
CA LYS A 809 -25.88 -49.64 34.74
C LYS A 809 -26.46 -51.05 34.77
N ARG A 810 -26.03 -51.95 33.87
CA ARG A 810 -26.38 -53.38 33.95
C ARG A 810 -25.73 -54.08 35.15
N ASP A 811 -24.52 -53.69 35.52
CA ASP A 811 -23.82 -54.19 36.70
C ASP A 811 -24.43 -53.63 37.99
N LEU A 812 -24.83 -52.35 38.01
CA LEU A 812 -25.61 -51.76 39.11
C LEU A 812 -27.01 -52.35 39.21
N GLN A 813 -27.66 -52.68 38.09
CA GLN A 813 -28.94 -53.41 38.09
C GLN A 813 -28.75 -54.82 38.64
N SER A 814 -27.69 -55.52 38.22
CA SER A 814 -27.29 -56.82 38.80
C SER A 814 -26.96 -56.69 40.29
N VAL A 815 -26.31 -55.62 40.73
CA VAL A 815 -26.05 -55.34 42.15
C VAL A 815 -27.33 -55.01 42.90
N ASP A 816 -28.30 -54.30 42.32
CA ASP A 816 -29.61 -54.04 42.97
C ASP A 816 -30.46 -55.31 43.05
N ASP A 817 -30.48 -56.14 42.00
CA ASP A 817 -31.11 -57.46 42.02
C ASP A 817 -30.42 -58.42 43.01
N ASN A 818 -29.10 -58.36 43.13
CA ASN A 818 -28.35 -59.07 44.18
C ASN A 818 -28.57 -58.47 45.58
N LEU A 819 -28.73 -57.15 45.73
CA LEU A 819 -29.07 -56.50 47.00
C LEU A 819 -30.51 -56.79 47.41
N LYS A 820 -31.41 -57.00 46.45
CA LYS A 820 -32.78 -57.46 46.64
C LYS A 820 -32.81 -58.94 47.05
N ALA A 821 -32.07 -59.81 46.35
CA ALA A 821 -31.87 -61.21 46.76
C ALA A 821 -31.17 -61.33 48.12
N ASN A 822 -30.24 -60.42 48.45
CA ASN A 822 -29.62 -60.30 49.76
C ASN A 822 -30.55 -59.70 50.81
N ARG A 823 -31.46 -58.78 50.48
CA ARG A 823 -32.51 -58.27 51.38
C ARG A 823 -33.54 -59.36 51.70
N ASP A 824 -33.93 -60.17 50.71
CA ASP A 824 -34.79 -61.34 50.93
C ASP A 824 -34.07 -62.41 51.76
N SER A 825 -32.75 -62.56 51.57
CA SER A 825 -31.91 -63.44 52.40
C SER A 825 -31.67 -62.88 53.80
N LEU A 826 -31.58 -61.56 53.94
CA LEU A 826 -31.49 -60.86 55.21
C LEU A 826 -32.79 -61.02 55.97
N GLY A 827 -33.96 -60.84 55.36
CA GLY A 827 -35.27 -61.12 55.98
C GLY A 827 -35.43 -62.58 56.40
N ARG A 828 -34.87 -63.54 55.64
CA ARG A 828 -34.76 -64.95 56.06
C ARG A 828 -33.81 -65.14 57.26
N CYS A 829 -32.73 -64.36 57.35
CA CYS A 829 -31.78 -64.37 58.47
C CYS A 829 -32.26 -63.59 59.70
N GLU A 830 -33.05 -62.53 59.53
CA GLU A 830 -33.71 -61.75 60.59
C GLU A 830 -34.82 -62.58 61.24
N LYS A 831 -35.57 -63.34 60.44
CA LYS A 831 -36.51 -64.33 60.96
C LYS A 831 -35.79 -65.40 61.79
N LYS A 832 -34.70 -65.98 61.25
CA LYS A 832 -33.82 -66.89 62.03
C LYS A 832 -33.20 -66.21 63.25
N TYR A 833 -32.92 -64.91 63.20
CA TYR A 833 -32.35 -64.15 64.32
C TYR A 833 -33.39 -63.93 65.42
N GLU A 834 -34.65 -63.68 65.09
CA GLU A 834 -35.74 -63.65 66.08
C GLU A 834 -36.03 -65.05 66.66
N ASP A 835 -35.96 -66.12 65.84
CA ASP A 835 -36.02 -67.51 66.33
C ASP A 835 -34.86 -67.79 67.33
N ILE A 836 -33.62 -67.44 66.95
CA ILE A 836 -32.42 -67.58 67.80
C ILE A 836 -32.49 -66.67 69.03
N LYS A 837 -33.07 -65.47 68.93
CA LYS A 837 -33.25 -64.50 70.03
C LYS A 837 -34.30 -65.00 71.04
N SER A 838 -35.35 -65.69 70.57
CA SER A 838 -36.28 -66.43 71.41
C SER A 838 -35.58 -67.55 72.20
N ASP A 839 -34.69 -68.31 71.56
CA ASP A 839 -33.91 -69.35 72.25
C ASP A 839 -32.77 -68.79 73.13
N LEU A 840 -32.19 -67.64 72.77
CA LEU A 840 -31.22 -66.93 73.61
C LEU A 840 -31.86 -66.31 74.85
N LEU A 841 -33.13 -65.88 74.80
CA LEU A 841 -33.87 -65.48 76.00
C LEU A 841 -34.03 -66.66 76.97
N LYS A 842 -34.50 -67.82 76.47
CA LYS A 842 -34.59 -69.08 77.26
C LYS A 842 -33.24 -69.54 77.82
N ASN A 843 -32.13 -69.23 77.15
CA ASN A 843 -30.79 -69.55 77.62
C ASN A 843 -30.18 -68.48 78.54
N ASN A 844 -30.57 -67.20 78.42
CA ASN A 844 -30.17 -66.14 79.34
C ASN A 844 -30.77 -66.38 80.73
N GLU A 845 -32.04 -66.82 80.82
CA GLU A 845 -32.64 -67.26 82.09
C GLU A 845 -31.82 -68.36 82.78
N LYS A 846 -31.33 -69.35 82.02
CA LYS A 846 -30.40 -70.38 82.52
C LYS A 846 -29.04 -69.79 82.91
N PHE A 847 -28.51 -68.84 82.13
CA PHE A 847 -27.19 -68.26 82.37
C PHE A 847 -27.16 -67.34 83.60
N GLN A 848 -28.24 -66.60 83.88
CA GLN A 848 -28.38 -65.80 85.11
C GLN A 848 -28.35 -66.67 86.37
N ASN A 849 -28.92 -67.88 86.34
CA ASN A 849 -28.78 -68.85 87.43
C ASN A 849 -27.31 -69.30 87.62
N ASN A 850 -26.54 -69.44 86.54
CA ASN A 850 -25.12 -69.81 86.62
C ASN A 850 -24.21 -68.64 87.07
N ILE A 851 -24.51 -67.39 86.69
CA ILE A 851 -23.75 -66.20 87.13
C ILE A 851 -23.78 -66.08 88.66
N ARG A 852 -24.95 -66.34 89.29
CA ARG A 852 -25.10 -66.35 90.75
C ARG A 852 -24.15 -67.34 91.44
N GLN A 853 -23.84 -68.48 90.81
CA GLN A 853 -22.90 -69.47 91.36
C GLN A 853 -21.42 -69.12 91.14
N LYS A 854 -21.09 -68.35 90.08
CA LYS A 854 -19.68 -68.04 89.75
C LYS A 854 -19.05 -66.97 90.65
N SER A 855 -19.85 -66.04 91.18
CA SER A 855 -19.36 -64.95 92.05
C SER A 855 -18.54 -65.48 93.24
N ASP A 856 -19.03 -66.53 93.89
CA ASP A 856 -18.42 -67.17 95.08
C ASP A 856 -17.07 -67.85 94.81
N ILE A 857 -16.76 -68.12 93.54
CA ILE A 857 -15.49 -68.72 93.12
C ILE A 857 -14.44 -67.63 92.92
N GLN A 858 -14.82 -66.48 92.38
CA GLN A 858 -13.86 -65.53 91.79
C GLN A 858 -13.07 -64.73 92.85
N GLN A 859 -13.61 -64.56 94.07
CA GLN A 859 -12.85 -64.01 95.21
C GLN A 859 -11.64 -64.87 95.61
N LYS A 860 -11.65 -66.18 95.33
CA LYS A 860 -10.59 -67.11 95.77
C LYS A 860 -9.32 -67.03 94.90
N ILE A 861 -9.40 -66.46 93.70
CA ILE A 861 -8.30 -66.52 92.72
C ILE A 861 -7.29 -65.38 92.87
N GLN A 862 -7.71 -64.19 93.35
CA GLN A 862 -6.81 -63.03 93.48
C GLN A 862 -5.64 -63.23 94.47
N GLY A 863 -5.68 -64.24 95.33
CA GLY A 863 -4.56 -64.62 96.19
C GLY A 863 -3.34 -65.17 95.44
N PHE A 864 -3.53 -65.81 94.27
CA PHE A 864 -2.46 -66.59 93.61
C PHE A 864 -1.55 -65.77 92.66
N GLU A 865 -2.03 -64.71 92.01
CA GLU A 865 -1.20 -63.95 91.06
C GLU A 865 0.01 -63.28 91.72
N LYS A 866 -0.04 -63.02 93.04
CA LYS A 866 1.05 -62.37 93.77
C LYS A 866 2.33 -63.21 93.83
N THR A 867 2.22 -64.54 93.83
CA THR A 867 3.37 -65.49 93.91
C THR A 867 4.11 -65.67 92.57
N LYS A 868 3.52 -65.20 91.47
CA LYS A 868 4.00 -65.45 90.10
C LYS A 868 5.09 -64.46 89.65
N ALA A 869 5.25 -63.34 90.36
CA ALA A 869 6.19 -62.28 90.01
C ALA A 869 7.65 -62.69 90.23
N ASP A 870 7.95 -63.38 91.33
CA ASP A 870 9.32 -63.64 91.79
C ASP A 870 10.09 -64.60 90.85
N ILE A 871 9.38 -65.55 90.24
CA ILE A 871 9.93 -66.55 89.30
C ILE A 871 10.60 -65.89 88.08
N LYS A 872 10.19 -64.67 87.71
CA LYS A 872 10.66 -63.99 86.49
C LYS A 872 12.12 -63.53 86.56
N ILE A 873 12.74 -63.50 87.73
CA ILE A 873 14.11 -62.98 87.92
C ILE A 873 15.17 -64.02 87.53
N HIS A 874 15.01 -65.29 87.90
CA HIS A 874 16.00 -66.35 87.64
C HIS A 874 16.19 -66.70 86.15
N PHE A 875 15.22 -66.42 85.28
CA PHE A 875 15.28 -66.90 83.89
C PHE A 875 16.39 -66.21 83.06
N CYS A 876 16.83 -65.01 83.45
CA CYS A 876 17.87 -64.26 82.75
C CYS A 876 19.28 -64.86 82.90
N GLU A 877 19.53 -65.66 83.94
CA GLU A 877 20.87 -66.22 84.24
C GLU A 877 21.22 -67.46 83.40
N ILE A 878 20.22 -68.05 82.72
CA ILE A 878 20.35 -69.36 82.05
C ILE A 878 20.94 -69.20 80.63
N ASN A 879 20.49 -68.23 79.85
CA ASN A 879 20.83 -68.16 78.42
C ASN A 879 22.31 -67.87 78.14
N THR A 880 23.02 -67.16 79.03
CA THR A 880 24.46 -66.84 78.87
C THR A 880 25.35 -68.10 78.84
N LYS A 881 24.84 -69.27 79.23
CA LYS A 881 25.56 -70.55 79.16
C LYS A 881 25.37 -71.31 77.85
N LEU A 882 24.38 -70.96 77.02
CA LEU A 882 24.10 -71.66 75.76
C LEU A 882 25.07 -71.27 74.63
N GLU A 883 25.58 -70.04 74.62
CA GLU A 883 26.48 -69.54 73.57
C GLU A 883 27.88 -70.18 73.58
N GLN A 884 28.26 -70.86 74.67
CA GLN A 884 29.54 -71.57 74.77
C GLN A 884 29.54 -72.97 74.11
N GLN A 885 28.38 -73.60 73.90
CA GLN A 885 28.33 -75.00 73.45
C GLN A 885 28.30 -75.19 71.93
N THR A 886 27.94 -74.17 71.14
CA THR A 886 27.92 -74.26 69.67
C THR A 886 29.29 -74.23 69.01
N ALA A 887 30.34 -73.82 69.72
CA ALA A 887 31.70 -73.72 69.17
C ALA A 887 32.42 -75.08 68.95
N GLU A 888 32.00 -76.16 69.63
CA GLU A 888 32.71 -77.45 69.57
C GLU A 888 32.43 -78.27 68.29
N LEU A 889 31.30 -78.04 67.62
CA LEU A 889 30.91 -78.81 66.43
C LEU A 889 31.80 -78.51 65.20
N TYR A 890 32.53 -77.39 65.20
CA TYR A 890 33.39 -76.96 64.07
C TYR A 890 34.71 -77.77 63.95
N LYS A 891 34.92 -78.83 64.74
CA LYS A 891 36.21 -79.55 64.88
C LYS A 891 36.28 -80.96 64.29
N ARG A 892 35.24 -81.50 63.62
CA ARG A 892 35.16 -82.95 63.30
C ARG A 892 35.18 -83.42 61.84
N GLN A 893 35.30 -82.56 60.82
CA GLN A 893 35.44 -83.03 59.42
C GLN A 893 36.49 -82.30 58.57
N LEU A 894 37.57 -81.86 59.22
CA LEU A 894 38.74 -81.24 58.60
C LEU A 894 39.68 -82.30 57.98
N LYS A 895 39.49 -82.68 56.70
CA LYS A 895 40.53 -83.45 55.96
C LYS A 895 40.50 -83.41 54.41
N ARG A 896 40.52 -82.21 53.82
CA ARG A 896 41.21 -81.84 52.55
C ARG A 896 41.10 -80.31 52.39
N GLU A 897 42.22 -79.62 52.14
CA GLU A 897 42.37 -78.16 52.30
C GLU A 897 42.14 -77.42 50.97
N GLY A 898 41.64 -76.16 50.87
CA GLY A 898 41.10 -75.15 51.83
C GLY A 898 40.42 -74.02 51.00
N ARG A 899 40.48 -72.67 51.11
CA ARG A 899 40.95 -71.51 51.97
C ARG A 899 40.28 -70.24 51.28
N ILE A 900 40.10 -68.95 51.68
CA ILE A 900 40.15 -67.94 52.80
C ILE A 900 39.61 -66.62 52.11
N ARG A 901 38.95 -65.52 52.59
CA ARG A 901 38.56 -64.73 53.83
C ARG A 901 37.26 -63.89 53.46
N ASN A 902 36.66 -62.83 54.07
CA ASN A 902 36.70 -62.01 55.33
C ASN A 902 35.31 -61.27 55.52
N PRO A 903 34.91 -60.77 56.73
CA PRO A 903 33.59 -60.10 56.97
C PRO A 903 33.58 -58.79 57.87
N GLU A 904 32.38 -58.32 58.33
CA GLU A 904 32.03 -57.14 59.20
C GLU A 904 30.87 -57.46 60.25
N ASP A 905 30.29 -56.53 61.09
CA ASP A 905 29.64 -56.83 62.44
C ASP A 905 28.20 -56.25 62.94
N PRO A 906 27.96 -55.31 63.93
CA PRO A 906 26.95 -55.47 65.06
C PRO A 906 25.82 -54.38 65.35
N ILE A 907 24.81 -54.63 66.27
CA ILE A 907 23.84 -53.62 66.90
C ILE A 907 22.88 -54.11 68.05
N ARG A 908 22.29 -53.23 68.94
CA ARG A 908 20.95 -53.41 69.65
C ARG A 908 20.22 -52.18 70.35
N ASN A 909 19.40 -52.36 71.43
CA ASN A 909 18.25 -51.51 71.96
C ASN A 909 18.07 -51.71 73.53
N PRO A 910 17.03 -51.33 74.39
CA PRO A 910 15.65 -50.71 74.27
C PRO A 910 15.10 -49.77 75.45
N GLN A 911 13.75 -49.52 75.53
CA GLN A 911 12.87 -48.98 76.65
C GLN A 911 12.89 -47.46 77.03
N GLN A 912 11.92 -46.79 77.72
CA GLN A 912 10.44 -46.78 77.94
C GLN A 912 10.16 -45.95 79.24
N LYS A 913 9.65 -44.69 79.19
CA LYS A 913 8.90 -43.96 80.28
C LYS A 913 8.58 -42.48 79.97
N THR A 914 7.28 -42.16 79.87
CA THR A 914 6.51 -41.08 80.57
C THR A 914 7.22 -39.92 81.31
N MET A 915 6.54 -38.76 81.42
CA MET A 915 6.51 -38.03 82.70
C MET A 915 5.85 -38.93 83.77
N SER A 916 6.66 -39.78 84.41
CA SER A 916 6.33 -40.72 85.50
C SER A 916 4.93 -41.38 85.50
N ARG A 917 4.81 -42.56 84.84
CA ARG A 917 3.66 -43.52 84.86
C ARG A 917 2.46 -43.05 83.99
N ASN A 918 1.58 -43.90 83.42
CA ASN A 918 1.44 -45.37 83.36
C ASN A 918 0.63 -45.77 82.07
N TYR A 919 0.49 -47.10 81.80
CA TYR A 919 -0.56 -47.86 81.06
C TYR A 919 -1.68 -47.13 80.25
N ASN A 920 -2.24 -47.69 79.17
CA ASN A 920 -2.49 -49.12 78.85
C ASN A 920 -1.84 -49.60 77.54
#